data_AF-A0A3D6CYA7-F1
#
_entry.id   AF-A0A3D6CYA7-F1
#
_cell.length_a   1.000
_cell.length_b   1.000
_cell.length_c   1.000
_cell.angle_alpha   90.00
_cell.angle_beta   90.00
_cell.angle_gamma   90.00
#
_symmetry.space_group_name_H-M   'P 1'
#
loop_
_entity.id
_entity.type
_entity.pdbx_description
1 polymer ?
#
loop_
_entity_poly.entity_id
_entity_poly.type
_entity_poly.pdbx_seq_one_letter_code
_entity_poly.pdbx_strand_id
1 'polypeptide(L)'
;EVVPESIEKADEVFRFLDFYTDPQTLQFEGQQSYTLEQIANGLSKSTVYWAAAHRSAAAESFPDVVCRLVRAGYLHAGFADVEVRLLREEGEETPFRFLIKEGERYRCGQITFAPNNAFSSQEKLRQILSKPPSGDRSEYVPVAWTIDQPALMDEALNPLNFEHNVNAFLAGSGSHLKGEVTITRRTNLKVADMHVDFKEKHHPFVLGAIEVEGSLNNSKEDVLEFLQLKTGMAFDDGLGNRIKKKLRASARFLKHEISFEKDPSKGLVKMGVQLRDFKDAPALKQSFSPGDAAILGFVEKLQDLSDWKKDLVMHFKVKHLDRVTLQAFHHIVDPLLAPNRVLSEIQLILSSEGFMLSVLDDKTDGVNEPLVALGFSPKTGFVFFLPDLQKKYIATADDIPSSAGGVTILADMLPIPDPGEDGSLFNFMLGLGFNTQHQHSFKEMLALNIAPVVSIGFINREGVKTEIKDDSLSIKKKFENMDLLMKLDLTHHSLALLELHDTETSRLLMEAFMQSDALHKSMTSIIDATNSSANTFDRSNPFGSFLGFLTEWISPAFFEAAESYQGSSQQAGIFARLVSKTGLLVQRVWKPKEKGNFQLGRLDWSDVVQQNGMEIPVRTIGEKLALKLRNKAESDAVAGKNHTAPTSNPFQQIALTVLFQFKDDLFPRGSWPWMMSIESMLLHERASSHSEQILLELARSSRIGPFGCLVASYLLETVGSRRAMDAALKGQRRLSPEQFEKDYRPVLGPNSALGEVLLGMHEYYSQLDQTEKRLMHHSLKNVHPALELLQKLDQKEHQNIMEILRPEMNVLWEKNFHEIANDFLRKQVFGG
;
A
#
# COMPACT_ATOMS: atom_id res chain seq x y z
N GLU A 1 -7.92 -40.12 -33.77
CA GLU A 1 -6.74 -39.69 -34.56
C GLU A 1 -7.18 -38.66 -35.59
N VAL A 2 -6.77 -37.40 -35.39
CA VAL A 2 -6.17 -36.45 -36.34
C VAL A 2 -5.90 -35.22 -35.47
N VAL A 3 -4.68 -35.12 -34.97
CA VAL A 3 -4.18 -33.93 -34.24
C VAL A 3 -3.76 -32.91 -35.32
N PRO A 4 -4.13 -31.62 -35.23
CA PRO A 4 -3.68 -30.63 -36.21
C PRO A 4 -2.15 -30.55 -36.24
N GLU A 5 -1.58 -30.66 -37.43
CA GLU A 5 -0.14 -30.71 -37.77
C GLU A 5 0.71 -29.50 -37.30
N SER A 6 0.19 -28.55 -36.51
CA SER A 6 0.88 -27.30 -36.19
C SER A 6 1.63 -27.26 -34.85
N ILE A 7 1.83 -28.39 -34.15
CA ILE A 7 2.40 -28.40 -32.77
C ILE A 7 3.70 -29.22 -32.61
N GLU A 8 4.18 -29.92 -33.64
CA GLU A 8 5.48 -30.61 -33.61
C GLU A 8 6.63 -29.72 -34.09
N LYS A 9 6.86 -28.59 -33.42
CA LYS A 9 8.21 -28.04 -33.35
C LYS A 9 8.95 -28.71 -32.19
N ALA A 10 10.18 -29.13 -32.42
CA ALA A 10 11.06 -29.64 -31.38
C ALA A 10 11.13 -28.64 -30.21
N ASP A 11 11.19 -29.14 -28.97
CA ASP A 11 11.26 -28.28 -27.79
C ASP A 11 12.60 -27.50 -27.81
N GLU A 12 12.54 -26.21 -28.15
CA GLU A 12 13.70 -25.32 -28.19
C GLU A 12 14.09 -24.83 -26.79
N VAL A 13 15.37 -24.54 -26.58
CA VAL A 13 15.90 -24.00 -25.31
C VAL A 13 15.91 -22.48 -25.40
N PHE A 14 14.81 -21.84 -25.01
CA PHE A 14 14.77 -20.38 -24.96
C PHE A 14 15.33 -19.83 -23.65
N ARG A 15 16.25 -18.86 -23.75
CA ARG A 15 16.70 -17.98 -22.67
C ARG A 15 15.93 -16.68 -22.76
N PHE A 16 15.77 -15.99 -21.65
CA PHE A 16 15.23 -14.62 -21.66
C PHE A 16 15.95 -13.69 -22.65
N LEU A 17 17.28 -13.82 -22.72
CA LEU A 17 18.10 -13.08 -23.66
C LEU A 17 17.74 -13.36 -25.13
N ASP A 18 16.93 -14.37 -25.43
CA ASP A 18 16.46 -14.61 -26.80
C ASP A 18 15.28 -13.70 -27.17
N PHE A 19 14.54 -13.20 -26.16
CA PHE A 19 13.37 -12.34 -26.35
C PHE A 19 13.64 -10.87 -26.07
N TYR A 20 14.57 -10.54 -25.17
CA TYR A 20 14.75 -9.18 -24.69
C TYR A 20 16.22 -8.77 -24.55
N THR A 21 16.44 -7.45 -24.56
CA THR A 21 17.71 -6.83 -24.17
C THR A 21 17.73 -6.59 -22.65
N ASP A 22 18.67 -7.22 -21.95
CA ASP A 22 18.82 -7.06 -20.49
C ASP A 22 19.42 -5.68 -20.14
N PRO A 23 18.80 -4.89 -19.23
CA PRO A 23 19.36 -3.64 -18.73
C PRO A 23 20.83 -3.73 -18.27
N GLN A 24 21.25 -4.86 -17.70
CA GLN A 24 22.61 -5.07 -17.20
C GLN A 24 23.66 -5.24 -18.31
N THR A 25 23.24 -5.49 -19.55
CA THR A 25 24.14 -5.61 -20.70
C THR A 25 24.41 -4.27 -21.40
N LEU A 26 23.66 -3.23 -21.03
CA LEU A 26 23.83 -1.89 -21.58
C LEU A 26 25.09 -1.25 -21.02
N GLN A 27 25.86 -0.59 -21.89
CA GLN A 27 27.06 0.14 -21.50
C GLN A 27 26.75 1.62 -21.38
N PHE A 28 27.17 2.26 -20.29
CA PHE A 28 27.05 3.70 -20.11
C PHE A 28 28.43 4.31 -19.85
N GLU A 29 28.71 5.44 -20.50
CA GLU A 29 29.90 6.26 -20.30
C GLU A 29 29.50 7.64 -19.77
N GLY A 30 30.37 8.27 -18.97
CA GLY A 30 30.18 9.65 -18.51
C GLY A 30 29.29 9.84 -17.27
N GLN A 31 28.74 8.76 -16.71
CA GLN A 31 28.10 8.81 -15.38
C GLN A 31 29.13 9.12 -14.28
N GLN A 32 28.74 9.96 -13.34
CA GLN A 32 29.53 10.38 -12.16
C GLN A 32 28.71 10.27 -10.88
N SER A 33 27.42 10.54 -10.96
CA SER A 33 26.51 10.61 -9.82
C SER A 33 25.78 9.30 -9.53
N TYR A 34 25.69 8.39 -10.52
CA TYR A 34 24.94 7.13 -10.42
C TYR A 34 25.70 5.95 -11.01
N THR A 35 25.86 4.88 -10.24
CA THR A 35 26.52 3.67 -10.74
C THR A 35 25.74 3.03 -11.88
N LEU A 36 26.44 2.28 -12.74
CA LEU A 36 25.82 1.51 -13.83
C LEU A 36 24.71 0.59 -13.31
N GLU A 37 24.94 -0.03 -12.14
CA GLU A 37 23.96 -0.88 -11.49
C GLU A 37 22.70 -0.10 -11.10
N GLN A 38 22.82 1.12 -10.56
CA GLN A 38 21.68 1.96 -10.20
C GLN A 38 20.83 2.31 -11.43
N ILE A 39 21.48 2.63 -12.56
CA ILE A 39 20.79 2.93 -13.83
C ILE A 39 20.07 1.68 -14.36
N ALA A 40 20.77 0.54 -14.45
CA ALA A 40 20.20 -0.72 -14.91
C ALA A 40 19.02 -1.18 -14.03
N ASN A 41 19.14 -1.02 -12.71
CA ASN A 41 18.06 -1.32 -11.77
C ASN A 41 16.86 -0.38 -11.91
N GLY A 42 17.09 0.88 -12.28
CA GLY A 42 16.02 1.83 -12.59
C GLY A 42 15.23 1.40 -13.83
N LEU A 43 15.95 1.03 -14.90
CA LEU A 43 15.37 0.54 -16.16
C LEU A 43 14.60 -0.78 -15.98
N SER A 44 15.15 -1.74 -15.22
CA SER A 44 14.48 -3.02 -14.95
C SER A 44 13.12 -2.89 -14.26
N LYS A 45 12.84 -1.76 -13.62
CA LYS A 45 11.56 -1.51 -12.94
C LYS A 45 10.58 -0.69 -13.79
N SER A 46 10.91 -0.40 -15.06
CA SER A 46 10.04 0.32 -15.99
C SER A 46 9.32 -0.66 -16.93
N THR A 47 7.99 -0.64 -16.94
CA THR A 47 7.20 -1.45 -17.89
C THR A 47 7.43 -0.99 -19.34
N VAL A 48 7.67 0.31 -19.53
CA VAL A 48 8.00 0.90 -20.84
C VAL A 48 9.36 0.45 -21.35
N TYR A 49 10.34 0.28 -20.47
CA TYR A 49 11.61 -0.35 -20.86
C TYR A 49 11.34 -1.76 -21.39
N TRP A 50 10.62 -2.58 -20.62
CA TRP A 50 10.37 -3.98 -21.01
C TRP A 50 9.54 -4.10 -22.28
N ALA A 51 8.54 -3.24 -22.49
CA ALA A 51 7.78 -3.21 -23.73
C ALA A 51 8.67 -2.92 -24.96
N ALA A 52 9.65 -2.04 -24.83
CA ALA A 52 10.58 -1.67 -25.90
C ALA A 52 11.77 -2.64 -26.04
N ALA A 53 12.16 -3.31 -24.96
CA ALA A 53 13.35 -4.16 -24.92
C ALA A 53 13.20 -5.47 -25.72
N HIS A 54 12.02 -5.75 -26.27
CA HIS A 54 11.76 -6.96 -27.04
C HIS A 54 12.60 -6.96 -28.32
N ARG A 55 13.37 -8.03 -28.58
CA ARG A 55 14.32 -8.11 -29.72
C ARG A 55 13.66 -8.00 -31.09
N SER A 56 12.41 -8.44 -31.22
CA SER A 56 11.63 -8.31 -32.46
C SER A 56 10.87 -6.97 -32.56
N ALA A 57 10.80 -6.19 -31.47
CA ALA A 57 10.36 -4.80 -31.59
C ALA A 57 11.49 -4.02 -32.29
N ALA A 58 11.13 -3.09 -33.18
CA ALA A 58 12.09 -2.44 -34.08
C ALA A 58 13.34 -1.95 -33.31
N ALA A 59 14.49 -2.56 -33.58
CA ALA A 59 15.79 -2.21 -32.98
C ALA A 59 16.14 -0.72 -33.17
N GLU A 60 15.49 -0.05 -34.13
CA GLU A 60 15.60 1.38 -34.39
C GLU A 60 15.03 2.27 -33.27
N SER A 61 13.95 1.86 -32.56
CA SER A 61 13.32 2.70 -31.53
C SER A 61 13.76 2.39 -30.09
N PHE A 62 14.33 1.22 -29.85
CA PHE A 62 14.79 0.81 -28.51
C PHE A 62 15.84 1.78 -27.91
N PRO A 63 16.90 2.20 -28.64
CA PRO A 63 17.88 3.14 -28.09
C PRO A 63 17.28 4.49 -27.67
N ASP A 64 16.28 4.97 -28.41
CA ASP A 64 15.59 6.23 -28.10
C ASP A 64 14.78 6.10 -26.79
N VAL A 65 14.13 4.95 -26.58
CA VAL A 65 13.44 4.64 -25.32
C VAL A 65 14.42 4.62 -24.14
N VAL A 66 15.58 3.99 -24.30
CA VAL A 66 16.62 3.97 -23.25
C VAL A 66 17.14 5.38 -22.97
N CYS A 67 17.51 6.14 -24.01
CA CYS A 67 17.98 7.53 -23.84
C CYS A 67 16.94 8.37 -23.10
N ARG A 68 15.67 8.26 -23.49
CA ARG A 68 14.55 8.96 -22.86
C ARG A 68 14.41 8.61 -21.38
N LEU A 69 14.33 7.33 -21.06
CA LEU A 69 14.17 6.87 -19.68
C LEU A 69 15.37 7.30 -18.82
N VAL A 70 16.60 7.10 -19.31
CA VAL A 70 17.78 7.48 -18.52
C VAL A 70 17.81 9.00 -18.30
N ARG A 71 17.58 9.81 -19.35
CA ARG A 71 17.53 11.27 -19.24
C ARG A 71 16.51 11.72 -18.20
N ALA A 72 15.32 11.12 -18.20
CA ALA A 72 14.29 11.42 -17.22
C ALA A 72 14.72 11.18 -15.77
N GLY A 73 15.35 10.03 -15.49
CA GLY A 73 15.83 9.72 -14.14
C GLY A 73 16.79 10.79 -13.59
N TYR A 74 17.62 11.37 -14.47
CA TYR A 74 18.52 12.48 -14.13
C TYR A 74 17.78 13.82 -13.94
N LEU A 75 16.80 14.15 -14.80
CA LEU A 75 15.99 15.37 -14.63
C LEU A 75 15.23 15.39 -13.31
N HIS A 76 14.63 14.25 -12.92
CA HIS A 76 13.96 14.08 -11.64
C HIS A 76 14.92 14.13 -10.44
N ALA A 77 16.23 13.99 -10.68
CA ALA A 77 17.27 14.05 -9.68
C ALA A 77 17.98 15.42 -9.60
N GLY A 78 17.54 16.44 -10.33
CA GLY A 78 18.13 17.79 -10.28
C GLY A 78 19.04 18.14 -11.45
N PHE A 79 19.28 17.23 -12.39
CA PHE A 79 20.23 17.47 -13.49
C PHE A 79 19.53 18.09 -14.69
N ALA A 80 19.50 19.42 -14.74
CA ALA A 80 18.71 20.17 -15.73
C ALA A 80 19.24 20.01 -17.16
N ASP A 81 20.56 19.95 -17.31
CA ASP A 81 21.25 19.96 -18.61
C ASP A 81 21.72 18.56 -19.02
N VAL A 82 21.05 17.52 -18.50
CA VAL A 82 21.42 16.13 -18.81
C VAL A 82 21.14 15.77 -20.26
N GLU A 83 22.15 15.23 -20.91
CA GLU A 83 22.09 14.68 -22.26
C GLU A 83 22.43 13.18 -22.21
N VAL A 84 21.62 12.38 -22.91
CA VAL A 84 21.87 10.95 -23.10
C VAL A 84 21.76 10.65 -24.58
N ARG A 85 22.79 10.02 -25.16
CA ARG A 85 22.84 9.67 -26.58
C ARG A 85 23.47 8.32 -26.80
N LEU A 86 23.02 7.61 -27.84
CA LEU A 86 23.67 6.38 -28.30
C LEU A 86 25.00 6.71 -28.99
N LEU A 87 26.06 5.99 -28.64
CA LEU A 87 27.31 5.93 -29.39
C LEU A 87 27.19 4.79 -30.41
N ARG A 88 27.20 5.12 -31.71
CA ARG A 88 27.25 4.12 -32.78
C ARG A 88 28.70 3.89 -33.18
N GLU A 89 29.19 2.66 -33.04
CA GLU A 89 30.40 2.19 -33.71
C GLU A 89 29.98 1.50 -35.02
N GLU A 90 30.67 1.78 -36.13
CA GLU A 90 30.35 1.16 -37.42
C GLU A 90 30.54 -0.36 -37.36
N GLY A 91 29.47 -1.12 -37.57
CA GLY A 91 29.52 -2.56 -37.80
C GLY A 91 29.23 -3.48 -36.61
N GLU A 92 28.93 -2.97 -35.41
CA GLU A 92 28.52 -3.79 -34.26
C GLU A 92 27.02 -3.64 -33.92
N GLU A 93 26.29 -4.76 -33.94
CA GLU A 93 24.85 -4.80 -33.63
C GLU A 93 24.55 -4.76 -32.11
N THR A 94 25.51 -5.15 -31.26
CA THR A 94 25.43 -5.14 -29.78
C THR A 94 26.84 -5.26 -29.17
N PRO A 95 27.11 -4.73 -27.96
CA PRO A 95 26.17 -4.10 -27.02
C PRO A 95 25.94 -2.60 -27.27
N PHE A 96 24.71 -2.12 -27.01
CA PHE A 96 24.39 -0.70 -27.08
C PHE A 96 25.20 0.09 -26.03
N ARG A 97 25.93 1.10 -26.50
CA ARG A 97 26.74 1.99 -25.67
C ARG A 97 26.15 3.39 -25.66
N PHE A 98 25.89 3.95 -24.49
CA PHE A 98 25.28 5.26 -24.30
C PHE A 98 26.24 6.21 -23.60
N LEU A 99 26.34 7.44 -24.11
CA LEU A 99 27.05 8.52 -23.43
C LEU A 99 26.06 9.36 -22.62
N ILE A 100 26.38 9.57 -21.34
CA ILE A 100 25.68 10.45 -20.42
C ILE A 100 26.56 11.66 -20.14
N LYS A 101 25.98 12.85 -20.31
CA LYS A 101 26.56 14.10 -19.84
C LYS A 101 25.59 14.67 -18.82
N GLU A 102 25.91 14.52 -17.54
CA GLU A 102 24.98 14.83 -16.44
C GLU A 102 24.63 16.32 -16.35
N GLY A 103 25.62 17.20 -16.55
CA GLY A 103 25.46 18.63 -16.31
C GLY A 103 25.40 18.97 -14.81
N GLU A 104 24.90 20.15 -14.49
CA GLU A 104 24.84 20.63 -13.10
C GLU A 104 23.57 20.16 -12.38
N ARG A 105 23.73 19.82 -11.09
CA ARG A 105 22.64 19.36 -10.22
C ARG A 105 22.08 20.50 -9.38
N TYR A 106 20.79 20.77 -9.51
CA TYR A 106 20.07 21.83 -8.81
C TYR A 106 19.23 21.30 -7.64
N ARG A 107 19.07 22.13 -6.60
CA ARG A 107 18.17 21.88 -5.46
C ARG A 107 17.00 22.86 -5.47
N CYS A 108 15.87 22.45 -4.90
CA CYS A 108 14.70 23.30 -4.70
C CYS A 108 15.05 24.50 -3.82
N GLY A 109 14.74 25.69 -4.33
CA GLY A 109 14.91 26.97 -3.67
C GLY A 109 13.59 27.55 -3.19
N GLN A 110 13.49 28.88 -3.20
CA GLN A 110 12.35 29.60 -2.65
C GLN A 110 11.13 29.55 -3.58
N ILE A 111 9.93 29.59 -2.97
CA ILE A 111 8.67 29.80 -3.67
C ILE A 111 8.25 31.26 -3.51
N THR A 112 8.18 31.97 -4.63
CA THR A 112 7.81 33.38 -4.69
C THR A 112 6.52 33.58 -5.46
N PHE A 113 5.75 34.59 -5.07
CA PHE A 113 4.46 34.91 -5.66
C PHE A 113 4.52 36.34 -6.21
N ALA A 114 4.01 36.55 -7.43
CA ALA A 114 3.84 37.89 -7.96
C ALA A 114 2.93 38.73 -7.03
N PRO A 115 3.24 40.02 -6.81
CA PRO A 115 2.37 40.91 -6.05
C PRO A 115 0.97 40.94 -6.66
N ASN A 116 -0.05 40.55 -5.90
CA ASN A 116 -1.44 40.64 -6.32
C ASN A 116 -2.33 41.00 -5.13
N ASN A 117 -2.95 42.18 -5.19
CA ASN A 117 -3.80 42.72 -4.12
C ASN A 117 -5.10 41.90 -3.92
N ALA A 118 -5.51 41.10 -4.93
CA ALA A 118 -6.71 40.27 -4.87
C ALA A 118 -6.47 38.88 -4.26
N PHE A 119 -5.20 38.45 -4.06
CA PHE A 119 -4.87 37.13 -3.54
C PHE A 119 -4.17 37.19 -2.19
N SER A 120 -4.89 36.86 -1.12
CA SER A 120 -4.40 36.94 0.27
C SER A 120 -3.90 35.61 0.85
N SER A 121 -4.09 34.48 0.16
CA SER A 121 -3.84 33.13 0.70
C SER A 121 -2.50 32.51 0.27
N GLN A 122 -1.47 33.33 0.11
CA GLN A 122 -0.14 32.91 -0.37
C GLN A 122 0.52 31.85 0.52
N GLU A 123 0.44 31.99 1.84
CA GLU A 123 1.08 31.03 2.76
C GLU A 123 0.43 29.65 2.71
N LYS A 124 -0.91 29.59 2.61
CA LYS A 124 -1.64 28.32 2.43
C LYS A 124 -1.27 27.65 1.11
N LEU A 125 -1.16 28.43 0.04
CA LEU A 125 -0.73 27.92 -1.25
C LEU A 125 0.71 27.39 -1.19
N ARG A 126 1.63 28.11 -0.53
CA ARG A 126 3.01 27.66 -0.31
C ARG A 126 3.07 26.32 0.42
N GLN A 127 2.27 26.15 1.47
CA GLN A 127 2.18 24.89 2.20
C GLN A 127 1.72 23.73 1.31
N ILE A 128 0.71 23.96 0.47
CA ILE A 128 0.22 22.96 -0.48
C ILE A 128 1.26 22.62 -1.55
N LEU A 129 2.00 23.59 -2.07
CA LEU A 129 3.05 23.33 -3.05
C LEU A 129 4.25 22.59 -2.44
N SER A 130 4.52 22.79 -1.15
CA SER A 130 5.61 22.12 -0.43
C SER A 130 5.22 20.73 0.07
N LYS A 131 3.96 20.55 0.47
CA LYS A 131 3.38 19.29 0.94
C LYS A 131 1.95 19.15 0.39
N PRO A 132 1.79 18.71 -0.87
CA PRO A 132 0.47 18.55 -1.45
C PRO A 132 -0.31 17.50 -0.66
N PRO A 133 -1.62 17.70 -0.42
CA PRO A 133 -2.46 16.67 0.16
C PRO A 133 -2.35 15.39 -0.69
N SER A 134 -1.95 14.30 -0.05
CA SER A 134 -1.82 12.99 -0.67
C SER A 134 -3.02 12.11 -0.31
N GLY A 135 -3.50 11.32 -1.26
CA GLY A 135 -4.60 10.38 -1.05
C GLY A 135 -5.54 10.34 -2.26
N ASP A 136 -6.27 9.23 -2.39
CA ASP A 136 -7.00 8.88 -3.62
C ASP A 136 -8.07 9.89 -4.05
N ARG A 137 -8.50 10.81 -3.17
CA ARG A 137 -9.49 11.87 -3.47
C ARG A 137 -8.87 13.27 -3.61
N SER A 138 -7.55 13.38 -3.58
CA SER A 138 -6.87 14.67 -3.74
C SER A 138 -7.01 15.19 -5.17
N GLU A 139 -7.36 16.46 -5.30
CA GLU A 139 -7.36 17.17 -6.58
C GLU A 139 -5.94 17.62 -6.99
N TYR A 140 -4.96 17.42 -6.11
CA TYR A 140 -3.57 17.83 -6.29
C TYR A 140 -2.73 16.70 -6.87
N VAL A 141 -1.83 17.06 -7.78
CA VAL A 141 -0.74 16.18 -8.23
C VAL A 141 0.25 16.03 -7.08
N PRO A 142 0.72 14.81 -6.75
CA PRO A 142 1.60 14.53 -5.61
C PRO A 142 3.06 14.92 -5.89
N VAL A 143 3.27 16.15 -6.36
CA VAL A 143 4.58 16.74 -6.61
C VAL A 143 4.85 17.80 -5.55
N ALA A 144 5.93 17.60 -4.79
CA ALA A 144 6.30 18.43 -3.66
C ALA A 144 7.53 19.28 -3.96
N TRP A 145 7.45 20.58 -3.67
CA TRP A 145 8.59 21.48 -3.70
C TRP A 145 9.20 21.61 -2.31
N THR A 146 10.09 20.68 -1.96
CA THR A 146 10.76 20.67 -0.66
C THR A 146 12.12 21.35 -0.76
N ILE A 147 12.28 22.49 -0.08
CA ILE A 147 13.53 23.26 -0.04
C ILE A 147 14.73 22.34 0.26
N ASP A 148 15.85 22.58 -0.41
CA ASP A 148 17.12 21.84 -0.33
C ASP A 148 17.10 20.39 -0.85
N GLN A 149 15.95 19.83 -1.20
CA GLN A 149 15.89 18.55 -1.93
C GLN A 149 16.25 18.74 -3.41
N PRO A 150 16.65 17.68 -4.14
CA PRO A 150 16.89 17.78 -5.57
C PRO A 150 15.67 18.37 -6.29
N ALA A 151 15.91 19.39 -7.13
CA ALA A 151 14.84 20.00 -7.90
C ALA A 151 14.37 19.04 -9.00
N LEU A 152 13.07 18.97 -9.22
CA LEU A 152 12.55 18.27 -10.38
C LEU A 152 12.78 19.21 -11.59
N MET A 153 13.77 18.90 -12.42
CA MET A 153 14.24 19.78 -13.50
C MET A 153 13.64 19.43 -14.87
N ASP A 154 12.54 18.69 -14.90
CA ASP A 154 11.70 18.57 -16.10
C ASP A 154 11.03 19.92 -16.39
N GLU A 155 11.67 20.72 -17.25
CA GLU A 155 11.26 22.09 -17.59
C GLU A 155 9.90 22.17 -18.28
N ALA A 156 9.40 21.06 -18.86
CA ALA A 156 8.11 21.04 -19.53
C ALA A 156 6.97 20.64 -18.57
N LEU A 157 7.20 19.66 -17.68
CA LEU A 157 6.13 19.09 -16.86
C LEU A 157 6.05 19.67 -15.44
N ASN A 158 7.18 20.01 -14.81
CA ASN A 158 7.12 20.48 -13.42
C ASN A 158 6.38 21.81 -13.29
N PRO A 159 6.62 22.81 -14.14
CA PRO A 159 5.78 24.00 -14.17
C PRO A 159 4.29 23.67 -14.31
N LEU A 160 3.92 22.75 -15.22
CA LEU A 160 2.52 22.36 -15.43
C LEU A 160 1.89 21.63 -14.24
N ASN A 161 2.63 20.73 -13.58
CA ASN A 161 2.16 20.03 -12.39
C ASN A 161 1.94 21.00 -11.21
N PHE A 162 2.87 21.93 -11.01
CA PHE A 162 2.71 22.96 -10.00
C PHE A 162 1.61 23.97 -10.40
N GLU A 163 1.47 24.31 -11.67
CA GLU A 163 0.34 25.10 -12.19
C GLU A 163 -0.99 24.40 -11.92
N HIS A 164 -1.08 23.09 -12.13
CA HIS A 164 -2.28 22.32 -11.79
C HIS A 164 -2.59 22.46 -10.30
N ASN A 165 -1.60 22.29 -9.43
CA ASN A 165 -1.78 22.45 -7.98
C ASN A 165 -2.19 23.87 -7.57
N VAL A 166 -1.57 24.90 -8.18
CA VAL A 166 -1.95 26.31 -7.97
C VAL A 166 -3.39 26.53 -8.44
N ASN A 167 -3.74 26.07 -9.63
CA ASN A 167 -5.06 26.30 -10.22
C ASN A 167 -6.16 25.48 -9.53
N ALA A 168 -5.87 24.28 -9.03
CA ALA A 168 -6.77 23.51 -8.17
C ALA A 168 -7.05 24.26 -6.86
N PHE A 169 -6.03 24.85 -6.25
CA PHE A 169 -6.19 25.70 -5.06
C PHE A 169 -7.06 26.93 -5.36
N LEU A 170 -6.75 27.66 -6.43
CA LEU A 170 -7.50 28.85 -6.86
C LEU A 170 -8.96 28.52 -7.17
N ALA A 171 -9.22 27.44 -7.92
CA ALA A 171 -10.56 26.94 -8.23
C ALA A 171 -11.33 26.54 -6.96
N GLY A 172 -10.67 25.86 -6.02
CA GLY A 172 -11.24 25.51 -4.72
C GLY A 172 -11.66 26.73 -3.89
N SER A 173 -10.97 27.86 -4.06
CA SER A 173 -11.30 29.14 -3.40
C SER A 173 -12.35 29.98 -4.14
N GLY A 174 -12.71 29.62 -5.38
CA GLY A 174 -13.58 30.42 -6.24
C GLY A 174 -12.92 31.68 -6.79
N SER A 175 -11.59 31.70 -6.84
CA SER A 175 -10.83 32.82 -7.39
C SER A 175 -11.02 32.94 -8.89
N HIS A 176 -11.12 34.18 -9.39
CA HIS A 176 -11.08 34.51 -10.81
C HIS A 176 -9.65 34.60 -11.37
N LEU A 177 -8.67 34.05 -10.64
CA LEU A 177 -7.28 34.04 -11.07
C LEU A 177 -6.91 32.68 -11.66
N LYS A 178 -5.97 32.72 -12.61
CA LYS A 178 -5.19 31.59 -13.07
C LYS A 178 -3.75 31.80 -12.62
N GLY A 179 -3.15 30.79 -12.03
CA GLY A 179 -1.73 30.75 -11.72
C GLY A 179 -0.94 30.18 -12.89
N GLU A 180 0.16 30.84 -13.22
CA GLU A 180 1.22 30.33 -14.08
C GLU A 180 2.48 30.13 -13.24
N VAL A 181 3.19 29.04 -13.45
CA VAL A 181 4.39 28.71 -12.69
C VAL A 181 5.58 28.74 -13.61
N THR A 182 6.65 29.39 -13.17
CA THR A 182 7.94 29.33 -13.83
C THR A 182 8.99 28.88 -12.83
N ILE A 183 9.98 28.12 -13.30
CA ILE A 183 11.11 27.67 -12.49
C ILE A 183 12.35 28.31 -13.09
N THR A 184 13.08 29.09 -12.29
CA THR A 184 14.31 29.76 -12.74
C THR A 184 15.53 29.17 -12.05
N ARG A 185 16.63 29.08 -12.80
CA ARG A 185 17.89 28.51 -12.31
C ARG A 185 18.83 29.61 -11.83
N ARG A 186 19.25 29.54 -10.57
CA ARG A 186 20.39 30.29 -10.04
C ARG A 186 21.65 29.42 -10.13
N THR A 187 22.31 29.50 -11.28
CA THR A 187 23.47 28.67 -11.66
C THR A 187 24.63 28.78 -10.67
N ASN A 188 24.90 29.98 -10.14
CA ASN A 188 25.94 30.23 -9.14
C ASN A 188 25.70 29.54 -7.79
N LEU A 189 24.43 29.33 -7.41
CA LEU A 189 24.05 28.70 -6.14
C LEU A 189 23.66 27.23 -6.31
N LYS A 190 23.54 26.74 -7.56
CA LYS A 190 22.99 25.42 -7.89
C LYS A 190 21.61 25.19 -7.26
N VAL A 191 20.78 26.24 -7.32
CA VAL A 191 19.41 26.27 -6.79
C VAL A 191 18.46 26.64 -7.91
N ALA A 192 17.30 26.00 -7.97
CA ALA A 192 16.18 26.39 -8.82
C ALA A 192 15.10 27.02 -7.94
N ASP A 193 14.56 28.19 -8.27
CA ASP A 193 13.46 28.83 -7.54
C ASP A 193 12.16 28.73 -8.32
N MET A 194 11.03 28.66 -7.61
CA MET A 194 9.69 28.66 -8.20
C MET A 194 9.10 30.06 -8.10
N HIS A 195 8.54 30.54 -9.20
CA HIS A 195 7.80 31.79 -9.30
C HIS A 195 6.38 31.50 -9.76
N VAL A 196 5.40 32.02 -9.02
CA VAL A 196 3.97 31.89 -9.34
C VAL A 196 3.41 33.26 -9.70
N ASP A 197 3.01 33.41 -10.96
CA ASP A 197 2.37 34.61 -11.48
C ASP A 197 0.85 34.40 -11.56
N PHE A 198 0.08 35.47 -11.32
CA PHE A 198 -1.38 35.42 -11.34
C PHE A 198 -1.93 36.26 -12.49
N LYS A 199 -2.85 35.68 -13.27
CA LYS A 199 -3.59 36.35 -14.34
C LYS A 199 -5.09 36.27 -14.10
N GLU A 200 -5.83 37.28 -14.55
CA GLU A 200 -7.30 37.21 -14.54
C GLU A 200 -7.81 36.16 -15.53
N LYS A 201 -8.79 35.37 -15.08
CA LYS A 201 -9.47 34.36 -15.86
C LYS A 201 -10.88 34.87 -16.21
N HIS A 202 -11.15 35.02 -17.50
CA HIS A 202 -12.52 35.28 -17.96
C HIS A 202 -13.32 33.98 -17.96
N HIS A 203 -14.55 34.04 -17.43
CA HIS A 203 -15.50 32.93 -17.43
C HIS A 203 -16.50 33.13 -18.57
N PRO A 204 -16.40 32.37 -19.68
CA PRO A 204 -17.28 32.55 -20.83
C PRO A 204 -18.70 32.01 -20.61
N PHE A 205 -18.92 31.35 -19.48
CA PHE A 205 -20.17 30.70 -19.13
C PHE A 205 -20.76 31.31 -17.86
N VAL A 206 -22.09 31.42 -17.84
CA VAL A 206 -22.85 31.72 -16.63
C VAL A 206 -23.83 30.58 -16.34
N LEU A 207 -24.17 30.38 -15.07
CA LEU A 207 -25.19 29.41 -14.67
C LEU A 207 -26.56 29.84 -15.19
N GLY A 208 -27.19 28.99 -16.01
CA GLY A 208 -28.56 29.16 -16.50
C GLY A 208 -29.58 28.55 -15.54
N ALA A 209 -30.35 27.59 -16.05
CA ALA A 209 -31.30 26.83 -15.25
C ALA A 209 -30.58 25.91 -14.24
N ILE A 210 -31.04 25.94 -12.99
CA ILE A 210 -30.57 25.04 -11.92
C ILE A 210 -31.74 24.16 -11.49
N GLU A 211 -31.57 22.85 -11.59
CA GLU A 211 -32.53 21.82 -11.17
C GLU A 211 -32.02 21.15 -9.90
N VAL A 212 -32.91 20.98 -8.92
CA VAL A 212 -32.61 20.32 -7.65
C VAL A 212 -33.67 19.25 -7.46
N GLU A 213 -33.24 18.00 -7.28
CA GLU A 213 -34.11 16.82 -7.18
C GLU A 213 -33.71 15.95 -5.98
N GLY A 214 -34.69 15.20 -5.45
CA GLY A 214 -34.46 14.16 -4.43
C GLY A 214 -34.32 14.64 -2.97
N SER A 215 -34.31 15.95 -2.70
CA SER A 215 -34.43 16.46 -1.31
C SER A 215 -35.90 16.52 -0.89
N LEU A 216 -36.22 15.83 0.21
CA LEU A 216 -37.51 15.76 0.89
C LEU A 216 -37.60 16.78 2.04
N ASN A 217 -36.48 17.08 2.70
CA ASN A 217 -36.38 17.93 3.88
C ASN A 217 -36.11 19.41 3.54
N ASN A 218 -35.74 19.73 2.29
CA ASN A 218 -35.35 21.08 1.88
C ASN A 218 -36.09 21.49 0.60
N SER A 219 -36.54 22.74 0.54
CA SER A 219 -37.01 23.30 -0.73
C SER A 219 -35.84 23.56 -1.68
N LYS A 220 -36.13 23.66 -2.98
CA LYS A 220 -35.14 24.04 -4.00
C LYS A 220 -34.45 25.35 -3.63
N GLU A 221 -35.23 26.34 -3.20
CA GLU A 221 -34.76 27.68 -2.84
C GLU A 221 -33.77 27.61 -1.67
N ASP A 222 -34.05 26.77 -0.66
CA ASP A 222 -33.16 26.59 0.50
C ASP A 222 -31.81 25.98 0.11
N VAL A 223 -31.83 25.00 -0.79
CA VAL A 223 -30.61 24.37 -1.32
C VAL A 223 -29.78 25.40 -2.09
N LEU A 224 -30.41 26.20 -2.95
CA LEU A 224 -29.71 27.24 -3.72
C LEU A 224 -29.14 28.32 -2.82
N GLU A 225 -29.88 28.76 -1.81
CA GLU A 225 -29.44 29.76 -0.83
C GLU A 225 -28.22 29.27 -0.03
N PHE A 226 -28.29 28.04 0.50
CA PHE A 226 -27.18 27.41 1.24
C PHE A 226 -25.91 27.27 0.38
N LEU A 227 -26.09 26.81 -0.86
CA LEU A 227 -24.98 26.68 -1.81
C LEU A 227 -24.47 28.03 -2.32
N GLN A 228 -25.24 29.10 -2.11
CA GLN A 228 -25.01 30.47 -2.62
C GLN A 228 -25.02 30.50 -4.16
N LEU A 229 -25.95 29.76 -4.76
CA LEU A 229 -26.12 29.66 -6.21
C LEU A 229 -27.23 30.58 -6.69
N LYS A 230 -26.96 31.29 -7.80
CA LYS A 230 -27.95 32.14 -8.47
C LYS A 230 -27.81 31.98 -9.98
N THR A 231 -28.93 31.91 -10.69
CA THR A 231 -28.94 32.03 -12.15
C THR A 231 -28.29 33.36 -12.56
N GLY A 232 -27.45 33.31 -13.59
CA GLY A 232 -26.67 34.44 -14.09
C GLY A 232 -25.29 34.60 -13.44
N MET A 233 -24.95 33.84 -12.40
CA MET A 233 -23.61 33.91 -11.82
C MET A 233 -22.56 33.27 -12.73
N ALA A 234 -21.30 33.73 -12.63
CA ALA A 234 -20.20 33.15 -13.39
C ALA A 234 -20.02 31.66 -13.09
N PHE A 235 -19.86 30.86 -14.13
CA PHE A 235 -19.52 29.44 -14.05
C PHE A 235 -18.02 29.27 -14.19
N ASP A 236 -17.35 28.86 -13.12
CA ASP A 236 -15.95 28.45 -13.12
C ASP A 236 -15.81 26.94 -12.95
N ASP A 237 -14.70 26.39 -13.42
CA ASP A 237 -14.44 24.94 -13.41
C ASP A 237 -14.37 24.33 -12.00
N GLY A 238 -14.17 25.14 -10.95
CA GLY A 238 -14.13 24.71 -9.55
C GLY A 238 -15.49 24.65 -8.87
N LEU A 239 -16.56 25.19 -9.49
CA LEU A 239 -17.87 25.34 -8.87
C LEU A 239 -18.43 24.00 -8.36
N GLY A 240 -18.36 22.95 -9.18
CA GLY A 240 -18.84 21.61 -8.81
C GLY A 240 -18.18 21.07 -7.54
N ASN A 241 -16.85 21.20 -7.42
CA ASN A 241 -16.13 20.72 -6.24
C ASN A 241 -16.45 21.53 -4.99
N ARG A 242 -16.61 22.85 -5.11
CA ARG A 242 -17.05 23.69 -3.98
C ARG A 242 -18.45 23.28 -3.49
N ILE A 243 -19.36 22.97 -4.40
CA ILE A 243 -20.71 22.50 -4.05
C ILE A 243 -20.64 21.11 -3.39
N LYS A 244 -19.90 20.15 -3.95
CA LYS A 244 -19.69 18.83 -3.31
C LYS A 244 -19.14 18.97 -1.90
N LYS A 245 -18.12 19.81 -1.70
CA LYS A 245 -17.52 20.08 -0.38
C LYS A 245 -18.54 20.69 0.59
N LYS A 246 -19.30 21.70 0.17
CA LYS A 246 -20.39 22.30 0.99
C LYS A 246 -21.47 21.28 1.35
N LEU A 247 -21.94 20.47 0.39
CA LEU A 247 -22.97 19.45 0.63
C LEU A 247 -22.47 18.37 1.59
N ARG A 248 -21.23 17.89 1.41
CA ARG A 248 -20.61 16.92 2.32
C ARG A 248 -20.44 17.48 3.74
N ALA A 249 -19.89 18.69 3.85
CA ALA A 249 -19.72 19.38 5.14
C ALA A 249 -21.05 19.73 5.81
N SER A 250 -22.15 19.81 5.04
CA SER A 250 -23.47 20.03 5.61
C SER A 250 -23.97 18.85 6.45
N ALA A 251 -23.38 17.65 6.35
CA ALA A 251 -23.75 16.45 7.09
C ALA A 251 -25.23 16.02 7.00
N ARG A 252 -25.96 16.48 5.96
CA ARG A 252 -27.42 16.29 5.83
C ARG A 252 -27.83 15.32 4.73
N PHE A 253 -26.91 14.93 3.85
CA PHE A 253 -27.20 14.11 2.68
C PHE A 253 -26.44 12.79 2.72
N LEU A 254 -27.13 11.69 2.41
CA LEU A 254 -26.53 10.37 2.17
C LEU A 254 -25.89 10.30 0.79
N LYS A 255 -26.44 11.02 -0.19
CA LYS A 255 -25.97 11.05 -1.57
C LYS A 255 -26.05 12.47 -2.13
N HIS A 256 -25.06 12.87 -2.91
CA HIS A 256 -25.08 14.08 -3.71
C HIS A 256 -24.40 13.86 -5.07
N GLU A 257 -25.10 14.15 -6.16
CA GLU A 257 -24.56 14.13 -7.51
C GLU A 257 -24.79 15.49 -8.17
N ILE A 258 -23.79 15.92 -8.96
CA ILE A 258 -23.80 17.21 -9.63
C ILE A 258 -23.46 16.99 -11.09
N SER A 259 -24.33 17.47 -11.97
CA SER A 259 -24.15 17.43 -13.42
C SER A 259 -24.17 18.85 -13.99
N PHE A 260 -23.43 19.02 -15.09
CA PHE A 260 -23.37 20.28 -15.83
C PHE A 260 -23.56 19.99 -17.32
N GLU A 261 -24.52 20.67 -17.93
CA GLU A 261 -24.77 20.64 -19.37
C GLU A 261 -24.48 22.02 -19.94
N LYS A 262 -23.43 22.14 -20.76
CA LYS A 262 -23.01 23.41 -21.35
C LYS A 262 -23.77 23.65 -22.66
N ASP A 263 -24.30 24.86 -22.86
CA ASP A 263 -24.80 25.37 -24.14
C ASP A 263 -23.84 26.47 -24.65
N PRO A 264 -22.83 26.11 -25.47
CA PRO A 264 -21.83 27.05 -25.99
C PRO A 264 -22.44 28.19 -26.81
N SER A 265 -23.59 27.95 -27.46
CA SER A 265 -24.23 28.95 -28.32
C SER A 265 -24.83 30.11 -27.54
N LYS A 266 -25.16 29.89 -26.27
CA LYS A 266 -25.76 30.89 -25.37
C LYS A 266 -24.86 31.34 -24.23
N GLY A 267 -23.68 30.72 -24.08
CA GLY A 267 -22.81 30.95 -22.91
C GLY A 267 -23.47 30.54 -21.59
N LEU A 268 -24.41 29.59 -21.63
CA LEU A 268 -25.17 29.14 -20.45
C LEU A 268 -24.77 27.72 -20.05
N VAL A 269 -24.84 27.44 -18.76
CA VAL A 269 -24.67 26.09 -18.20
C VAL A 269 -25.91 25.72 -17.40
N LYS A 270 -26.59 24.66 -17.82
CA LYS A 270 -27.64 24.03 -17.03
C LYS A 270 -26.97 23.15 -15.97
N MET A 271 -27.45 23.24 -14.74
CA MET A 271 -26.90 22.51 -13.60
C MET A 271 -27.98 21.60 -13.00
N GLY A 272 -27.66 20.33 -12.82
CA GLY A 272 -28.47 19.37 -12.08
C GLY A 272 -27.84 19.05 -10.72
N VAL A 273 -28.65 19.06 -9.66
CA VAL A 273 -28.26 18.66 -8.30
C VAL A 273 -29.21 17.56 -7.85
N GLN A 274 -28.71 16.34 -7.76
CA GLN A 274 -29.47 15.21 -7.21
C GLN A 274 -29.02 14.95 -5.78
N LEU A 275 -29.97 14.92 -4.85
CA LEU A 275 -29.73 14.76 -3.43
C LEU A 275 -30.51 13.56 -2.89
N ARG A 276 -29.98 12.94 -1.85
CA ARG A 276 -30.72 12.02 -0.99
C ARG A 276 -30.53 12.46 0.44
N ASP A 277 -31.60 12.91 1.07
CA ASP A 277 -31.53 13.37 2.46
C ASP A 277 -31.25 12.21 3.41
N PHE A 278 -30.55 12.50 4.49
CA PHE A 278 -30.62 11.70 5.69
C PHE A 278 -31.84 12.15 6.50
N LYS A 279 -32.86 11.29 6.60
CA LYS A 279 -34.16 11.65 7.20
C LYS A 279 -34.06 12.25 8.61
N ASP A 280 -33.06 11.81 9.38
CA ASP A 280 -32.87 12.19 10.79
C ASP A 280 -31.96 13.44 10.93
N ALA A 281 -31.51 14.02 9.82
CA ALA A 281 -30.76 15.28 9.82
C ALA A 281 -31.70 16.50 9.71
N PRO A 282 -31.40 17.61 10.41
CA PRO A 282 -32.18 18.83 10.29
C PRO A 282 -32.06 19.45 8.89
N ALA A 283 -33.07 20.23 8.49
CA ALA A 283 -33.02 20.96 7.22
C ALA A 283 -31.81 21.94 7.16
N LEU A 284 -31.42 22.37 5.96
CA LEU A 284 -30.28 23.25 5.72
C LEU A 284 -30.40 24.61 6.42
N LYS A 285 -31.62 25.16 6.48
CA LYS A 285 -31.90 26.42 7.18
C LYS A 285 -31.95 26.28 8.69
N GLN A 286 -32.08 25.06 9.19
CA GLN A 286 -32.11 24.80 10.61
C GLN A 286 -30.67 24.62 11.11
N SER A 287 -30.29 25.44 12.08
CA SER A 287 -29.04 25.26 12.81
C SER A 287 -29.01 23.89 13.46
N PHE A 288 -27.82 23.29 13.50
CA PHE A 288 -27.60 22.08 14.26
C PHE A 288 -27.96 22.29 15.72
N SER A 289 -28.55 21.26 16.35
CA SER A 289 -28.69 21.28 17.81
C SER A 289 -27.29 21.35 18.45
N PRO A 290 -27.17 21.81 19.71
CA PRO A 290 -25.88 21.80 20.40
C PRO A 290 -25.22 20.41 20.42
N GLY A 291 -26.03 19.34 20.47
CA GLY A 291 -25.55 17.96 20.41
C GLY A 291 -25.02 17.56 19.04
N ASP A 292 -25.74 17.89 17.97
CA ASP A 292 -25.31 17.66 16.57
C ASP A 292 -23.99 18.37 16.27
N ALA A 293 -23.89 19.65 16.65
CA ALA A 293 -22.68 20.45 16.45
C ALA A 293 -21.48 19.86 17.20
N ALA A 294 -21.70 19.33 18.39
CA ALA A 294 -20.64 18.74 19.21
C ALA A 294 -20.12 17.41 18.66
N ILE A 295 -21.00 16.49 18.25
CA ILE A 295 -20.57 15.20 17.67
C ILE A 295 -19.88 15.43 16.31
N LEU A 296 -20.35 16.38 15.51
CA LEU A 296 -19.69 16.78 14.26
C LEU A 296 -18.29 17.31 14.52
N GLY A 297 -18.15 18.29 15.43
CA GLY A 297 -16.85 18.87 15.77
C GLY A 297 -15.87 17.83 16.37
N PHE A 298 -16.38 16.88 17.17
CA PHE A 298 -15.56 15.77 17.66
C PHE A 298 -15.05 14.87 16.53
N VAL A 299 -15.93 14.42 15.63
CA VAL A 299 -15.56 13.53 14.52
C VAL A 299 -14.63 14.22 13.51
N GLU A 300 -14.80 15.53 13.27
CA GLU A 300 -13.87 16.32 12.46
C GLU A 300 -12.47 16.34 13.09
N LYS A 301 -12.36 16.65 14.39
CA LYS A 301 -11.07 16.62 15.11
C LYS A 301 -10.46 15.23 15.22
N LEU A 302 -11.30 14.19 15.34
CA LEU A 302 -10.83 12.81 15.43
C LEU A 302 -10.09 12.39 14.15
N GLN A 303 -10.54 12.86 12.99
CA GLN A 303 -9.95 12.53 11.68
C GLN A 303 -8.65 13.28 11.40
N ASP A 304 -8.46 14.49 11.96
CA ASP A 304 -7.19 15.21 11.85
C ASP A 304 -6.30 14.97 13.06
N LEU A 305 -5.40 13.99 12.94
CA LEU A 305 -4.39 13.69 13.96
C LEU A 305 -3.50 14.89 14.33
N SER A 306 -3.44 15.96 13.53
CA SER A 306 -2.70 17.18 13.88
C SER A 306 -3.38 18.01 14.95
N ASP A 307 -4.69 17.87 15.12
CA ASP A 307 -5.46 18.58 16.14
C ASP A 307 -5.45 17.86 17.50
N TRP A 308 -4.88 16.64 17.55
CA TRP A 308 -4.82 15.85 18.77
C TRP A 308 -3.78 16.42 19.73
N LYS A 309 -4.29 17.04 20.81
CA LYS A 309 -3.49 17.51 21.96
C LYS A 309 -3.40 16.49 23.09
N LYS A 310 -4.23 15.45 23.02
CA LYS A 310 -4.35 14.34 23.98
C LYS A 310 -4.33 13.04 23.19
N ASP A 311 -3.99 11.96 23.86
CA ASP A 311 -3.96 10.62 23.31
C ASP A 311 -5.31 9.94 23.54
N LEU A 312 -5.81 9.21 22.56
CA LEU A 312 -6.99 8.37 22.70
C LEU A 312 -6.57 7.07 23.36
N VAL A 313 -7.08 6.80 24.55
CA VAL A 313 -6.88 5.55 25.28
C VAL A 313 -8.15 4.72 25.14
N MET A 314 -8.01 3.45 24.78
CA MET A 314 -9.07 2.47 24.67
C MET A 314 -8.70 1.22 25.48
N HIS A 315 -9.64 0.73 26.28
CA HIS A 315 -9.54 -0.48 27.08
C HIS A 315 -10.63 -1.45 26.64
N PHE A 316 -10.27 -2.69 26.34
CA PHE A 316 -11.19 -3.75 25.96
C PHE A 316 -11.11 -4.86 27.01
N LYS A 317 -12.23 -5.16 27.68
CA LYS A 317 -12.31 -6.20 28.71
C LYS A 317 -12.65 -7.53 28.06
N VAL A 318 -11.65 -8.37 27.86
CA VAL A 318 -11.75 -9.58 27.02
C VAL A 318 -12.34 -10.78 27.75
N LYS A 319 -12.22 -10.82 29.09
CA LYS A 319 -12.68 -11.92 29.97
C LYS A 319 -14.18 -12.26 29.84
N HIS A 320 -14.97 -11.37 29.26
CA HIS A 320 -16.44 -11.41 29.30
C HIS A 320 -17.14 -11.23 27.95
N LEU A 321 -16.40 -11.12 26.84
CA LEU A 321 -16.98 -11.05 25.50
C LEU A 321 -17.56 -12.42 25.08
N ASP A 322 -18.67 -12.43 24.33
CA ASP A 322 -19.29 -13.66 23.82
C ASP A 322 -18.45 -14.32 22.70
N ARG A 323 -18.70 -15.60 22.39
CA ARG A 323 -17.91 -16.39 21.42
C ARG A 323 -17.90 -15.84 19.99
N VAL A 324 -18.90 -15.06 19.56
CA VAL A 324 -19.02 -14.58 18.17
C VAL A 324 -18.27 -13.26 17.99
N THR A 325 -18.38 -12.34 18.96
CA THR A 325 -17.60 -11.09 19.00
C THR A 325 -16.13 -11.39 19.29
N LEU A 326 -15.88 -12.40 20.12
CA LEU A 326 -14.56 -12.98 20.33
C LEU A 326 -13.97 -13.60 19.06
N GLN A 327 -14.72 -14.10 18.08
CA GLN A 327 -14.10 -14.78 16.91
C GLN A 327 -13.28 -13.83 16.03
N ALA A 328 -13.75 -12.61 15.77
CA ALA A 328 -13.00 -11.62 14.99
C ALA A 328 -11.77 -11.10 15.76
N PHE A 329 -11.88 -10.94 17.09
CA PHE A 329 -10.80 -10.49 17.96
C PHE A 329 -9.78 -11.60 18.30
N HIS A 330 -10.24 -12.83 18.57
CA HIS A 330 -9.41 -14.03 18.75
C HIS A 330 -8.60 -14.33 17.50
N HIS A 331 -9.13 -14.15 16.29
CA HIS A 331 -8.33 -14.36 15.08
C HIS A 331 -7.10 -13.45 15.00
N ILE A 332 -7.17 -12.26 15.61
CA ILE A 332 -6.07 -11.28 15.66
C ILE A 332 -5.13 -11.55 16.85
N VAL A 333 -5.66 -12.03 17.98
CA VAL A 333 -4.92 -12.09 19.26
C VAL A 333 -4.49 -13.51 19.66
N ASP A 334 -5.17 -14.58 19.23
CA ASP A 334 -4.82 -15.97 19.52
C ASP A 334 -3.41 -16.37 19.05
N PRO A 335 -2.93 -15.95 17.86
CA PRO A 335 -1.57 -16.26 17.44
C PRO A 335 -0.49 -15.61 18.31
N LEU A 336 -0.86 -14.62 19.13
CA LEU A 336 0.03 -13.77 19.92
C LEU A 336 0.23 -14.30 21.36
N LEU A 337 -0.39 -15.42 21.72
CA LEU A 337 -0.48 -15.88 23.11
C LEU A 337 -0.27 -17.39 23.24
N ALA A 338 0.37 -17.82 24.33
CA ALA A 338 0.47 -19.23 24.69
C ALA A 338 -0.91 -19.79 25.08
N PRO A 339 -1.21 -21.08 24.81
CA PRO A 339 -2.55 -21.67 24.89
C PRO A 339 -3.22 -21.72 26.29
N ASN A 340 -2.56 -21.23 27.34
CA ASN A 340 -3.04 -21.34 28.75
C ASN A 340 -3.22 -19.98 29.46
N ARG A 341 -3.26 -18.85 28.76
CA ARG A 341 -3.42 -17.53 29.39
C ARG A 341 -4.85 -17.02 29.30
N VAL A 342 -5.40 -16.57 30.43
CA VAL A 342 -6.70 -15.92 30.50
C VAL A 342 -6.52 -14.43 30.24
N LEU A 343 -6.96 -13.97 29.08
CA LEU A 343 -6.96 -12.55 28.74
C LEU A 343 -7.95 -11.79 29.62
N SER A 344 -7.46 -10.80 30.36
CA SER A 344 -8.33 -9.89 31.11
C SER A 344 -8.63 -8.64 30.31
N GLU A 345 -7.62 -8.02 29.71
CA GLU A 345 -7.74 -6.69 29.12
C GLU A 345 -6.74 -6.41 27.99
N ILE A 346 -7.18 -5.64 26.98
CA ILE A 346 -6.34 -5.06 25.93
C ILE A 346 -6.43 -3.54 26.03
N GLN A 347 -5.28 -2.86 26.06
CA GLN A 347 -5.18 -1.41 25.99
C GLN A 347 -4.61 -0.98 24.64
N LEU A 348 -5.29 -0.06 23.95
CA LEU A 348 -4.81 0.62 22.75
C LEU A 348 -4.73 2.12 23.03
N ILE A 349 -3.55 2.71 22.82
CA ILE A 349 -3.30 4.14 22.91
C ILE A 349 -2.94 4.64 21.50
N LEU A 350 -3.67 5.64 21.01
CA LEU A 350 -3.38 6.34 19.76
C LEU A 350 -3.03 7.79 20.07
N SER A 351 -2.01 8.32 19.40
CA SER A 351 -1.52 9.68 19.54
C SER A 351 -1.28 10.30 18.16
N SER A 352 -1.10 11.63 18.12
CA SER A 352 -0.68 12.34 16.90
C SER A 352 0.69 11.89 16.39
N GLU A 353 1.52 11.33 17.26
CA GLU A 353 2.90 10.94 16.96
C GLU A 353 3.09 9.41 16.89
N GLY A 354 2.14 8.60 17.37
CA GLY A 354 2.38 7.16 17.45
C GLY A 354 1.24 6.36 18.08
N PHE A 355 1.55 5.11 18.43
CA PHE A 355 0.58 4.19 19.03
C PHE A 355 1.22 3.24 20.04
N MET A 356 0.39 2.62 20.87
CA MET A 356 0.78 1.53 21.74
C MET A 356 -0.38 0.58 21.95
N LEU A 357 -0.13 -0.71 21.77
CA LEU A 357 -1.03 -1.82 22.07
C LEU A 357 -0.41 -2.64 23.20
N SER A 358 -1.16 -2.87 24.27
CA SER A 358 -0.72 -3.69 25.40
C SER A 358 -1.81 -4.69 25.76
N VAL A 359 -1.40 -5.91 26.06
CA VAL A 359 -2.27 -6.95 26.62
C VAL A 359 -1.92 -7.06 28.09
N LEU A 360 -2.91 -6.94 28.97
CA LEU A 360 -2.73 -6.93 30.42
C LEU A 360 -3.26 -8.23 31.03
N ASP A 361 -2.65 -8.66 32.12
CA ASP A 361 -3.17 -9.73 32.99
C ASP A 361 -3.81 -9.12 34.25
N ASP A 362 -4.80 -9.81 34.79
CA ASP A 362 -5.51 -9.44 36.03
C ASP A 362 -4.82 -10.12 37.22
N LYS A 363 -3.77 -9.49 37.77
CA LYS A 363 -3.18 -9.92 39.05
C LYS A 363 -3.87 -9.24 40.23
N THR A 364 -3.99 -9.99 41.34
CA THR A 364 -4.72 -9.64 42.57
C THR A 364 -4.27 -8.36 43.31
N ASP A 365 -3.12 -7.76 42.97
CA ASP A 365 -2.50 -6.67 43.73
C ASP A 365 -2.56 -5.28 43.06
N GLY A 366 -3.37 -5.12 41.99
CA GLY A 366 -3.70 -3.81 41.42
C GLY A 366 -2.61 -3.13 40.58
N VAL A 367 -1.53 -3.84 40.25
CA VAL A 367 -0.54 -3.43 39.25
C VAL A 367 -0.66 -4.36 38.05
N ASN A 368 -1.31 -3.88 36.98
CA ASN A 368 -1.45 -4.62 35.73
C ASN A 368 -0.09 -4.64 35.01
N GLU A 369 0.64 -5.75 35.10
CA GLU A 369 1.84 -5.96 34.28
C GLU A 369 1.41 -6.33 32.85
N PRO A 370 1.97 -5.69 31.81
CA PRO A 370 1.65 -6.04 30.43
C PRO A 370 2.22 -7.41 30.09
N LEU A 371 1.40 -8.37 29.66
CA LEU A 371 1.86 -9.68 29.15
C LEU A 371 2.59 -9.55 27.82
N VAL A 372 2.18 -8.59 27.01
CA VAL A 372 2.85 -8.18 25.79
C VAL A 372 2.54 -6.71 25.56
N ALA A 373 3.53 -5.95 25.12
CA ALA A 373 3.33 -4.58 24.69
C ALA A 373 4.09 -4.31 23.40
N LEU A 374 3.41 -3.62 22.49
CA LEU A 374 3.91 -3.16 21.19
C LEU A 374 3.64 -1.67 21.11
N GLY A 375 4.61 -0.87 20.72
CA GLY A 375 4.37 0.56 20.52
C GLY A 375 5.41 1.22 19.65
N PHE A 376 5.06 2.38 19.13
CA PHE A 376 5.93 3.22 18.34
C PHE A 376 5.69 4.69 18.69
N SER A 377 6.76 5.45 18.88
CA SER A 377 6.73 6.91 18.73
C SER A 377 8.07 7.41 18.17
N PRO A 378 8.10 8.56 17.46
CA PRO A 378 9.33 9.20 17.00
C PRO A 378 10.33 9.48 18.13
N LYS A 379 9.85 9.76 19.35
CA LYS A 379 10.71 10.09 20.50
C LYS A 379 11.36 8.86 21.13
N THR A 380 10.62 7.75 21.21
CA THR A 380 11.02 6.54 21.94
C THR A 380 11.43 5.38 21.02
N GLY A 381 11.15 5.49 19.72
CA GLY A 381 11.33 4.42 18.75
C GLY A 381 10.22 3.37 18.81
N PHE A 382 10.48 2.22 18.20
CA PHE A 382 9.65 1.04 18.22
C PHE A 382 10.04 0.16 19.39
N VAL A 383 9.06 -0.25 20.17
CA VAL A 383 9.21 -1.07 21.36
C VAL A 383 8.30 -2.28 21.21
N PHE A 384 8.87 -3.47 21.37
CA PHE A 384 8.13 -4.69 21.58
C PHE A 384 8.68 -5.35 22.84
N PHE A 385 7.81 -5.60 23.81
CA PHE A 385 8.18 -6.20 25.09
C PHE A 385 7.45 -7.52 25.37
N LEU A 386 8.21 -8.49 25.88
CA LEU A 386 7.78 -9.82 26.31
C LEU A 386 8.34 -10.13 27.72
N PRO A 387 7.62 -9.78 28.80
CA PRO A 387 8.09 -9.92 30.18
C PRO A 387 8.45 -11.33 30.58
N ASP A 388 7.66 -12.33 30.15
CA ASP A 388 7.89 -13.71 30.57
C ASP A 388 9.18 -14.30 29.99
N LEU A 389 9.61 -13.77 28.85
CA LEU A 389 10.87 -14.13 28.22
C LEU A 389 12.02 -13.23 28.66
N GLN A 390 11.75 -12.22 29.52
CA GLN A 390 12.72 -11.18 29.92
C GLN A 390 13.43 -10.57 28.72
N LYS A 391 12.68 -10.37 27.62
CA LYS A 391 13.20 -9.90 26.34
C LYS A 391 12.45 -8.67 25.90
N LYS A 392 13.20 -7.75 25.29
CA LYS A 392 12.65 -6.57 24.64
C LYS A 392 13.32 -6.38 23.28
N TYR A 393 12.58 -5.79 22.37
CA TYR A 393 13.08 -5.30 21.11
C TYR A 393 12.83 -3.80 21.10
N ILE A 394 13.89 -3.01 21.26
CA ILE A 394 13.84 -1.54 21.20
C ILE A 394 14.73 -1.09 20.05
N ALA A 395 14.11 -0.51 19.04
CA ALA A 395 14.79 0.14 17.92
C ALA A 395 14.43 1.62 17.92
N THR A 396 15.43 2.51 17.91
CA THR A 396 15.15 3.96 17.85
C THR A 396 14.54 4.37 16.50
N ALA A 397 13.98 5.57 16.41
CA ALA A 397 13.43 6.06 15.14
C ALA A 397 14.47 6.07 13.99
N ASP A 398 15.75 6.26 14.31
CA ASP A 398 16.85 6.21 13.35
C ASP A 398 17.25 4.78 12.96
N ASP A 399 16.90 3.79 13.79
CA ASP A 399 17.21 2.37 13.60
C ASP A 399 16.13 1.62 12.79
N ILE A 400 14.90 2.10 12.86
CA ILE A 400 13.79 1.56 12.08
C ILE A 400 13.98 2.05 10.64
N PRO A 401 14.07 1.16 9.64
CA PRO A 401 14.15 1.61 8.26
C PRO A 401 12.94 2.50 7.97
N SER A 402 13.18 3.76 7.65
CA SER A 402 12.20 4.81 7.25
C SER A 402 11.44 4.51 5.94
N SER A 403 11.34 3.23 5.60
CA SER A 403 11.34 2.77 4.21
C SER A 403 11.06 1.27 4.03
N ALA A 404 10.64 0.54 5.06
CA ALA A 404 9.61 -0.47 4.79
C ALA A 404 8.45 0.33 4.17
N GLY A 405 8.12 0.08 2.90
CA GLY A 405 7.09 0.84 2.19
C GLY A 405 5.92 1.15 3.12
N GLY A 406 5.60 2.44 3.25
CA GLY A 406 4.74 2.94 4.30
C GLY A 406 3.43 2.18 4.35
N VAL A 407 3.13 1.53 5.46
CA VAL A 407 1.81 0.92 5.64
C VAL A 407 0.84 2.06 5.91
N THR A 408 -0.31 2.09 5.26
CA THR A 408 -1.39 3.00 5.59
C THR A 408 -2.58 2.15 6.03
N ILE A 409 -2.98 2.28 7.28
CA ILE A 409 -4.22 1.75 7.83
C ILE A 409 -5.31 2.74 7.45
N LEU A 410 -6.29 2.29 6.67
CA LEU A 410 -7.46 3.07 6.28
C LEU A 410 -8.67 2.58 7.05
N ALA A 411 -9.37 3.47 7.75
CA ALA A 411 -10.67 3.21 8.34
C ALA A 411 -11.69 4.20 7.76
N ASP A 412 -12.54 3.71 6.88
CA ASP A 412 -13.56 4.46 6.19
C ASP A 412 -14.94 4.16 6.79
N MET A 413 -15.70 5.21 7.11
CA MET A 413 -17.11 5.11 7.46
C MET A 413 -17.91 6.07 6.56
N LEU A 414 -18.57 5.51 5.54
CA LEU A 414 -19.16 6.26 4.44
C LEU A 414 -20.65 5.94 4.27
N PRO A 415 -21.47 6.88 3.77
CA PRO A 415 -22.87 6.60 3.47
C PRO A 415 -23.00 5.62 2.32
N ILE A 416 -23.99 4.74 2.40
CA ILE A 416 -24.37 3.84 1.32
C ILE A 416 -25.33 4.61 0.39
N PRO A 417 -24.96 4.83 -0.89
CA PRO A 417 -25.75 5.65 -1.82
C PRO A 417 -27.17 5.13 -2.02
N ASP A 418 -27.34 3.81 -2.06
CA ASP A 418 -28.59 3.07 -2.26
C ASP A 418 -28.67 1.95 -1.19
N PRO A 419 -29.77 1.83 -0.41
CA PRO A 419 -29.79 0.95 0.75
C PRO A 419 -29.62 -0.52 0.33
N GLY A 420 -28.78 -1.27 1.07
CA GLY A 420 -28.68 -2.72 0.91
C GLY A 420 -29.99 -3.43 1.32
N GLU A 421 -30.11 -4.72 1.00
CA GLU A 421 -31.28 -5.53 1.38
C GLU A 421 -31.54 -5.56 2.91
N ASP A 422 -30.53 -5.25 3.71
CA ASP A 422 -30.54 -5.19 5.18
C ASP A 422 -30.96 -3.82 5.77
N GLY A 423 -31.19 -2.80 4.92
CA GLY A 423 -31.56 -1.45 5.36
C GLY A 423 -30.40 -0.65 5.98
N SER A 424 -29.15 -1.09 5.84
CA SER A 424 -27.97 -0.35 6.28
C SER A 424 -27.80 0.97 5.52
N LEU A 425 -27.39 2.03 6.23
CA LEU A 425 -27.19 3.38 5.65
C LEU A 425 -25.73 3.82 5.58
N PHE A 426 -24.84 3.13 6.30
CA PHE A 426 -23.43 3.45 6.37
C PHE A 426 -22.63 2.16 6.24
N ASN A 427 -21.54 2.20 5.46
CA ASN A 427 -20.58 1.11 5.34
C ASN A 427 -19.34 1.45 6.16
N PHE A 428 -18.78 0.46 6.85
CA PHE A 428 -17.48 0.53 7.50
C PHE A 428 -16.50 -0.35 6.75
N MET A 429 -15.38 0.22 6.34
CA MET A 429 -14.29 -0.49 5.67
C MET A 429 -13.00 -0.24 6.41
N LEU A 430 -12.32 -1.32 6.79
CA LEU A 430 -10.95 -1.29 7.31
C LEU A 430 -10.03 -1.88 6.25
N GLY A 431 -8.96 -1.17 5.90
CA GLY A 431 -8.02 -1.57 4.86
C GLY A 431 -6.56 -1.29 5.24
N LEU A 432 -5.65 -1.98 4.55
CA LEU A 432 -4.21 -1.77 4.63
C LEU A 432 -3.69 -1.45 3.22
N GLY A 433 -3.04 -0.30 3.06
CA GLY A 433 -2.32 0.10 1.86
C GLY A 433 -0.81 0.07 2.07
N PHE A 434 -0.04 -0.10 1.00
CA PHE A 434 1.42 0.02 1.03
C PHE A 434 1.83 1.17 0.10
N ASN A 435 2.57 2.13 0.63
CA ASN A 435 3.07 3.30 -0.08
C ASN A 435 4.57 3.14 -0.36
N THR A 436 5.02 3.55 -1.54
CA THR A 436 6.44 3.55 -1.92
C THR A 436 7.16 4.86 -1.58
N GLN A 437 6.42 5.89 -1.17
CA GLN A 437 6.96 7.14 -0.64
C GLN A 437 7.45 6.94 0.79
N HIS A 438 8.52 7.65 1.16
CA HIS A 438 8.99 7.69 2.54
C HIS A 438 7.88 8.30 3.41
N GLN A 439 7.26 7.48 4.26
CA GLN A 439 6.42 8.00 5.33
C GLN A 439 7.34 8.59 6.40
N HIS A 440 7.15 9.87 6.70
CA HIS A 440 7.93 10.61 7.68
C HIS A 440 7.24 10.69 9.04
N SER A 441 5.95 10.35 9.14
CA SER A 441 5.19 10.46 10.39
C SER A 441 4.07 9.43 10.51
N PHE A 442 3.71 9.06 11.74
CA PHE A 442 2.57 8.16 12.04
C PHE A 442 1.24 8.66 11.44
N LYS A 443 1.10 9.98 11.25
CA LYS A 443 -0.05 10.60 10.57
C LYS A 443 -0.26 10.12 9.13
N GLU A 444 0.80 9.66 8.47
CA GLU A 444 0.74 9.13 7.10
C GLU A 444 0.41 7.61 7.11
N MET A 445 0.49 6.98 8.29
CA MET A 445 0.21 5.56 8.51
C MET A 445 -1.25 5.30 8.93
N LEU A 446 -1.98 6.27 9.50
CA LEU A 446 -3.39 6.11 9.86
C LEU A 446 -4.27 7.14 9.15
N ALA A 447 -5.17 6.66 8.30
CA ALA A 447 -6.19 7.46 7.63
C ALA A 447 -7.57 7.11 8.18
N LEU A 448 -8.15 8.03 8.96
CA LEU A 448 -9.53 7.94 9.43
C LEU A 448 -10.41 8.83 8.54
N ASN A 449 -11.45 8.26 7.93
CA ASN A 449 -12.33 8.99 7.02
C ASN A 449 -13.79 8.63 7.31
N ILE A 450 -14.40 9.46 8.14
CA ILE A 450 -15.78 9.38 8.60
C ILE A 450 -16.55 10.49 7.92
N ALA A 451 -17.53 10.14 7.09
CA ALA A 451 -18.38 11.13 6.44
C ALA A 451 -19.19 11.91 7.48
N PRO A 452 -19.31 13.24 7.39
CA PRO A 452 -19.97 14.05 8.43
C PRO A 452 -21.41 13.61 8.76
N VAL A 453 -22.17 13.13 7.76
CA VAL A 453 -23.54 12.63 7.95
C VAL A 453 -23.63 11.40 8.88
N VAL A 454 -22.54 10.62 8.99
CA VAL A 454 -22.44 9.49 9.93
C VAL A 454 -22.54 9.98 11.38
N SER A 455 -21.92 11.14 11.69
CA SER A 455 -21.95 11.74 13.02
C SER A 455 -23.38 12.05 13.47
N ILE A 456 -24.21 12.55 12.54
CA ILE A 456 -25.64 12.79 12.78
C ILE A 456 -26.38 11.46 12.99
N GLY A 457 -25.98 10.41 12.28
CA GLY A 457 -26.48 9.05 12.47
C GLY A 457 -26.21 8.46 13.85
N PHE A 458 -25.18 8.90 14.57
CA PHE A 458 -24.93 8.45 15.95
C PHE A 458 -25.90 9.04 16.97
N ILE A 459 -26.44 10.23 16.70
CA ILE A 459 -27.19 11.01 17.69
C ILE A 459 -28.70 11.03 17.43
N ASN A 460 -29.13 11.12 16.16
CA ASN A 460 -30.54 11.35 15.82
C ASN A 460 -31.29 10.09 15.36
N ARG A 461 -30.65 8.92 15.38
CA ARG A 461 -31.32 7.66 15.04
C ARG A 461 -32.32 7.24 16.11
N GLU A 462 -33.36 6.56 15.66
CA GLU A 462 -34.34 5.91 16.53
C GLU A 462 -33.63 5.00 17.57
N GLY A 463 -34.09 5.07 18.82
CA GLY A 463 -33.51 4.35 19.95
C GLY A 463 -32.31 5.01 20.63
N VAL A 464 -31.80 6.14 20.12
CA VAL A 464 -30.77 6.95 20.78
C VAL A 464 -31.43 7.93 21.76
N LYS A 465 -30.88 8.03 22.98
CA LYS A 465 -31.24 9.01 23.99
C LYS A 465 -30.07 9.96 24.22
N THR A 466 -30.32 11.26 24.10
CA THR A 466 -29.29 12.29 24.28
C THR A 466 -29.67 13.25 25.39
N GLU A 467 -28.67 13.67 26.16
CA GLU A 467 -28.82 14.59 27.27
C GLU A 467 -27.62 15.53 27.31
N ILE A 468 -27.87 16.83 27.46
CA ILE A 468 -26.81 17.83 27.63
C ILE A 468 -26.90 18.35 29.06
N LYS A 469 -25.80 18.24 29.82
CA LYS A 469 -25.70 18.70 31.19
C LYS A 469 -24.26 19.12 31.50
N ASP A 470 -24.08 20.24 32.18
CA ASP A 470 -22.79 20.74 32.68
C ASP A 470 -21.68 20.71 31.61
N ASP A 471 -21.95 21.27 30.43
CA ASP A 471 -21.06 21.31 29.26
C ASP A 471 -20.60 19.93 28.75
N SER A 472 -21.37 18.87 29.04
CA SER A 472 -21.18 17.54 28.48
C SER A 472 -22.41 17.07 27.71
N LEU A 473 -22.18 16.46 26.54
CA LEU A 473 -23.20 15.72 25.79
C LEU A 473 -23.08 14.23 26.12
N SER A 474 -24.13 13.65 26.67
CA SER A 474 -24.29 12.22 26.91
C SER A 474 -25.18 11.61 25.83
N ILE A 475 -24.68 10.61 25.11
CA ILE A 475 -25.38 9.84 24.08
C ILE A 475 -25.49 8.40 24.58
N LYS A 476 -26.72 7.90 24.69
CA LYS A 476 -27.03 6.54 25.14
C LYS A 476 -27.79 5.80 24.06
N LYS A 477 -27.35 4.60 23.70
CA LYS A 477 -28.10 3.73 22.79
C LYS A 477 -28.11 2.31 23.30
N LYS A 478 -29.29 1.70 23.33
CA LYS A 478 -29.44 0.27 23.59
C LYS A 478 -29.50 -0.47 22.27
N PHE A 479 -28.58 -1.39 22.04
CA PHE A 479 -28.63 -2.39 20.98
C PHE A 479 -29.14 -3.71 21.57
N GLU A 480 -29.44 -4.69 20.71
CA GLU A 480 -29.92 -6.01 21.16
C GLU A 480 -28.97 -6.65 22.18
N ASN A 481 -27.66 -6.58 21.93
CA ASN A 481 -26.65 -7.25 22.77
C ASN A 481 -25.69 -6.29 23.49
N MET A 482 -25.73 -4.99 23.19
CA MET A 482 -24.83 -4.01 23.80
C MET A 482 -25.52 -2.69 24.16
N ASP A 483 -25.16 -2.09 25.29
CA ASP A 483 -25.53 -0.74 25.70
C ASP A 483 -24.32 0.20 25.49
N LEU A 484 -24.52 1.25 24.69
CA LEU A 484 -23.55 2.29 24.42
C LEU A 484 -23.82 3.51 25.30
N LEU A 485 -22.77 4.03 25.95
CA LEU A 485 -22.73 5.35 26.58
C LEU A 485 -21.53 6.14 26.07
N MET A 486 -21.76 7.25 25.40
CA MET A 486 -20.71 8.18 24.99
C MET A 486 -20.93 9.53 25.68
N LYS A 487 -19.86 10.12 26.22
CA LYS A 487 -19.84 11.47 26.79
C LYS A 487 -18.79 12.31 26.06
N LEU A 488 -19.23 13.44 25.51
CA LEU A 488 -18.35 14.42 24.89
C LEU A 488 -18.25 15.66 25.78
N ASP A 489 -17.06 16.24 25.84
CA ASP A 489 -16.82 17.59 26.38
C ASP A 489 -17.16 18.61 25.29
N LEU A 490 -18.16 19.46 25.56
CA LEU A 490 -18.64 20.48 24.63
C LEU A 490 -17.66 21.66 24.47
N THR A 491 -16.84 21.94 25.47
CA THR A 491 -15.86 23.05 25.46
C THR A 491 -14.69 22.74 24.56
N HIS A 492 -14.19 21.49 24.63
CA HIS A 492 -13.00 21.07 23.90
C HIS A 492 -13.32 20.22 22.65
N HIS A 493 -14.57 19.81 22.46
CA HIS A 493 -15.00 18.85 21.44
C HIS A 493 -14.16 17.56 21.49
N SER A 494 -13.93 17.05 22.70
CA SER A 494 -13.12 15.85 22.93
C SER A 494 -13.94 14.74 23.58
N LEU A 495 -13.56 13.50 23.31
CA LEU A 495 -14.14 12.35 24.00
C LEU A 495 -13.76 12.36 25.48
N ALA A 496 -14.75 12.53 26.34
CA ALA A 496 -14.57 12.43 27.79
C ALA A 496 -14.64 10.96 28.23
N LEU A 497 -15.59 10.21 27.67
CA LEU A 497 -15.80 8.80 27.98
C LEU A 497 -16.61 8.11 26.87
N LEU A 498 -16.27 6.88 26.54
CA LEU A 498 -17.05 5.96 25.72
C LEU A 498 -17.07 4.63 26.45
N GLU A 499 -18.24 4.13 26.81
CA GLU A 499 -18.43 2.83 27.44
C GLU A 499 -19.34 1.98 26.57
N LEU A 500 -18.96 0.72 26.38
CA LEU A 500 -19.83 -0.33 25.86
C LEU A 500 -20.05 -1.34 26.97
N HIS A 501 -21.31 -1.63 27.26
CA HIS A 501 -21.72 -2.65 28.21
C HIS A 501 -22.45 -3.76 27.50
N ASP A 502 -22.34 -4.98 28.02
CA ASP A 502 -23.19 -6.09 27.64
C ASP A 502 -24.62 -5.87 28.18
N THR A 503 -25.64 -5.99 27.32
CA THR A 503 -27.02 -5.64 27.72
C THR A 503 -27.59 -6.61 28.76
N GLU A 504 -27.21 -7.89 28.72
CA GLU A 504 -27.75 -8.92 29.63
C GLU A 504 -27.08 -8.87 31.01
N THR A 505 -25.76 -8.70 31.03
CA THR A 505 -24.93 -8.80 32.24
C THR A 505 -24.54 -7.44 32.81
N SER A 506 -24.78 -6.35 32.08
CA SER A 506 -24.34 -4.97 32.40
C SER A 506 -22.81 -4.82 32.56
N ARG A 507 -22.02 -5.81 32.14
CA ARG A 507 -20.56 -5.80 32.27
C ARG A 507 -19.95 -4.84 31.28
N LEU A 508 -18.95 -4.08 31.71
CA LEU A 508 -18.15 -3.21 30.84
C LEU A 508 -17.32 -4.07 29.88
N LEU A 509 -17.53 -3.87 28.58
CA LEU A 509 -16.83 -4.54 27.48
C LEU A 509 -15.71 -3.66 26.91
N MET A 510 -15.94 -2.35 26.80
CA MET A 510 -14.97 -1.40 26.29
C MET A 510 -15.11 -0.07 27.01
N GLU A 511 -13.99 0.58 27.29
CA GLU A 511 -13.90 1.97 27.75
C GLU A 511 -12.95 2.76 26.83
N ALA A 512 -13.25 4.01 26.50
CA ALA A 512 -12.30 4.89 25.81
C ALA A 512 -12.42 6.36 26.23
N PHE A 513 -11.30 7.08 26.25
CA PHE A 513 -11.23 8.48 26.68
C PHE A 513 -9.96 9.18 26.16
N MET A 514 -9.98 10.52 26.13
CA MET A 514 -8.80 11.33 25.76
C MET A 514 -7.98 11.72 26.98
N GLN A 515 -6.69 11.33 27.02
CA GLN A 515 -5.78 11.60 28.13
C GLN A 515 -4.48 12.28 27.66
N SER A 516 -4.00 13.26 28.41
CA SER A 516 -2.75 13.94 28.08
C SER A 516 -1.53 13.04 28.33
N ASP A 517 -0.67 12.91 27.33
CA ASP A 517 0.65 12.28 27.43
C ASP A 517 0.61 10.80 27.87
N ALA A 518 -0.48 10.10 27.54
CA ALA A 518 -0.66 8.70 27.90
C ALA A 518 0.32 7.81 27.14
N LEU A 519 0.57 8.07 25.85
CA LEU A 519 1.49 7.27 25.05
C LEU A 519 2.91 7.34 25.61
N HIS A 520 3.43 8.54 25.83
CA HIS A 520 4.80 8.72 26.31
C HIS A 520 5.00 8.12 27.70
N LYS A 521 4.05 8.35 28.62
CA LYS A 521 4.10 7.77 29.98
C LYS A 521 4.07 6.25 29.95
N SER A 522 3.15 5.66 29.19
CA SER A 522 3.04 4.20 29.10
C SER A 522 4.28 3.58 28.45
N MET A 523 4.79 4.15 27.36
CA MET A 523 6.02 3.67 26.73
C MET A 523 7.24 3.80 27.66
N THR A 524 7.41 4.92 28.36
CA THR A 524 8.52 5.13 29.30
C THR A 524 8.43 4.17 30.48
N SER A 525 7.24 4.00 31.05
CA SER A 525 6.99 3.04 32.13
C SER A 525 7.37 1.61 31.73
N ILE A 526 7.06 1.19 30.50
CA ILE A 526 7.46 -0.12 29.99
C ILE A 526 8.96 -0.19 29.75
N ILE A 527 9.59 0.84 29.18
CA ILE A 527 11.04 0.83 28.99
C ILE A 527 11.76 0.71 30.35
N ASP A 528 11.31 1.46 31.35
CA ASP A 528 11.90 1.46 32.69
C ASP A 528 11.69 0.13 33.42
N ALA A 529 10.48 -0.43 33.36
CA ALA A 529 10.16 -1.74 33.91
C ALA A 529 11.00 -2.86 33.28
N THR A 530 11.62 -2.61 32.13
CA THR A 530 12.32 -3.61 31.32
C THR A 530 13.80 -3.33 31.18
N ASN A 531 14.35 -2.40 31.96
CA ASN A 531 15.77 -2.07 31.94
C ASN A 531 16.68 -3.27 32.24
N SER A 532 16.21 -4.25 33.02
CA SER A 532 16.92 -5.50 33.30
C SER A 532 16.85 -6.54 32.17
N SER A 533 15.91 -6.40 31.22
CA SER A 533 15.73 -7.33 30.10
C SER A 533 16.73 -7.07 28.97
N ALA A 534 17.21 -8.14 28.33
CA ALA A 534 18.14 -8.01 27.20
C ALA A 534 17.42 -7.43 25.96
N ASN A 535 18.03 -6.43 25.31
CA ASN A 535 17.54 -5.91 24.03
C ASN A 535 18.02 -6.82 22.90
N THR A 536 17.08 -7.45 22.19
CA THR A 536 17.35 -8.36 21.07
C THR A 536 17.67 -7.63 19.76
N PHE A 537 17.44 -6.31 19.70
CA PHE A 537 17.70 -5.50 18.51
C PHE A 537 19.18 -5.56 18.07
N ASP A 538 19.41 -5.93 16.82
CA ASP A 538 20.71 -5.89 16.15
C ASP A 538 20.70 -4.86 15.02
N ARG A 539 21.49 -3.79 15.14
CA ARG A 539 21.58 -2.72 14.14
C ARG A 539 22.11 -3.20 12.78
N SER A 540 22.88 -4.29 12.73
CA SER A 540 23.37 -4.89 11.48
C SER A 540 22.35 -5.81 10.81
N ASN A 541 21.37 -6.30 11.59
CA ASN A 541 20.26 -7.14 11.16
C ASN A 541 18.90 -6.74 11.79
N PRO A 542 18.39 -5.50 11.58
CA PRO A 542 17.17 -5.02 12.23
C PRO A 542 15.96 -5.95 12.03
N PHE A 543 15.68 -6.34 10.78
CA PHE A 543 14.50 -7.12 10.46
C PHE A 543 14.67 -8.59 10.86
N GLY A 544 15.86 -9.17 10.68
CA GLY A 544 16.12 -10.53 11.16
C GLY A 544 16.06 -10.63 12.68
N SER A 545 16.68 -9.72 13.42
CA SER A 545 16.59 -9.72 14.89
C SER A 545 15.16 -9.53 15.39
N PHE A 546 14.34 -8.75 14.68
CA PHE A 546 12.90 -8.65 14.94
C PHE A 546 12.15 -9.96 14.66
N LEU A 547 12.36 -10.60 13.51
CA LEU A 547 11.73 -11.89 13.21
C LEU A 547 12.18 -13.00 14.18
N GLY A 548 13.44 -12.99 14.60
CA GLY A 548 13.95 -13.88 15.63
C GLY A 548 13.23 -13.66 16.96
N PHE A 549 13.09 -12.40 17.37
CA PHE A 549 12.31 -12.01 18.55
C PHE A 549 10.84 -12.47 18.48
N LEU A 550 10.17 -12.30 17.32
CA LEU A 550 8.81 -12.81 17.11
C LEU A 550 8.72 -14.34 17.13
N THR A 551 9.75 -15.04 16.64
CA THR A 551 9.79 -16.50 16.65
C THR A 551 9.85 -17.03 18.08
N GLU A 552 10.68 -16.40 18.93
CA GLU A 552 10.72 -16.70 20.36
C GLU A 552 9.38 -16.44 21.05
N TRP A 553 8.70 -15.36 20.68
CA TRP A 553 7.39 -15.02 21.21
C TRP A 553 6.32 -16.09 20.94
N ILE A 554 6.19 -16.52 19.69
CA ILE A 554 5.16 -17.46 19.26
C ILE A 554 5.54 -18.92 19.54
N SER A 555 6.83 -19.21 19.78
CA SER A 555 7.35 -20.56 20.00
C SER A 555 6.59 -21.40 21.06
N PRO A 556 6.11 -20.86 22.19
CA PRO A 556 5.40 -21.66 23.20
C PRO A 556 4.04 -22.20 22.72
N ALA A 557 3.47 -21.66 21.65
CA ALA A 557 2.25 -22.16 21.02
C ALA A 557 2.49 -23.31 20.04
N PHE A 558 3.73 -23.44 19.52
CA PHE A 558 4.10 -24.46 18.52
C PHE A 558 4.79 -25.69 19.13
N PHE A 559 5.47 -25.53 20.27
CA PHE A 559 6.13 -26.63 20.97
C PHE A 559 5.26 -27.08 22.15
N GLU A 560 4.91 -28.38 22.19
CA GLU A 560 4.10 -28.98 23.28
C GLU A 560 4.57 -28.49 24.65
N ALA A 561 3.62 -28.32 25.58
CA ALA A 561 3.88 -27.99 26.99
C ALA A 561 4.69 -29.11 27.66
N ALA A 562 5.99 -29.19 27.35
CA ALA A 562 6.92 -30.06 28.03
C ALA A 562 7.16 -29.45 29.41
N GLU A 563 6.75 -30.19 30.43
CA GLU A 563 7.08 -29.94 31.83
C GLU A 563 8.59 -29.63 31.95
N SER A 564 8.92 -28.51 32.61
CA SER A 564 10.23 -27.84 32.71
C SER A 564 10.46 -26.66 31.74
N TYR A 565 10.15 -25.46 32.25
CA TYR A 565 10.33 -24.13 31.64
C TYR A 565 11.77 -23.83 31.13
N GLN A 566 12.77 -24.65 31.47
CA GLN A 566 14.16 -24.45 31.05
C GLN A 566 14.49 -25.06 29.67
N GLY A 567 13.82 -26.13 29.24
CA GLY A 567 14.09 -26.75 27.93
C GLY A 567 13.47 -25.98 26.75
N SER A 568 12.29 -25.41 26.94
CA SER A 568 11.55 -24.66 25.91
C SER A 568 12.21 -23.33 25.54
N SER A 569 12.81 -22.63 26.50
CA SER A 569 13.49 -21.35 26.27
C SER A 569 14.78 -21.50 25.45
N GLN A 570 15.54 -22.58 25.66
CA GLN A 570 16.72 -22.90 24.85
C GLN A 570 16.33 -23.29 23.42
N GLN A 571 15.27 -24.10 23.24
CA GLN A 571 14.74 -24.44 21.93
C GLN A 571 14.28 -23.20 21.16
N ALA A 572 13.49 -22.33 21.80
CA ALA A 572 13.05 -21.06 21.24
C ALA A 572 14.23 -20.18 20.79
N GLY A 573 15.29 -20.09 21.61
CA GLY A 573 16.51 -19.35 21.28
C GLY A 573 17.24 -19.87 20.05
N ILE A 574 17.28 -21.19 19.84
CA ILE A 574 17.90 -21.80 18.66
C ILE A 574 17.09 -21.47 17.39
N PHE A 575 15.77 -21.52 17.44
CA PHE A 575 14.91 -21.13 16.30
C PHE A 575 14.95 -19.63 16.02
N ALA A 576 14.99 -18.79 17.05
CA ALA A 576 15.11 -17.34 16.87
C ALA A 576 16.43 -16.92 16.21
N ARG A 577 17.55 -17.55 16.58
CA ARG A 577 18.84 -17.31 15.90
C ARG A 577 18.81 -17.77 14.43
N LEU A 578 18.16 -18.90 14.13
CA LEU A 578 17.94 -19.36 12.76
C LEU A 578 17.11 -18.36 11.95
N VAL A 579 15.95 -17.96 12.47
CA VAL A 579 15.04 -17.00 11.82
C VAL A 579 15.67 -15.61 11.71
N SER A 580 16.51 -15.21 12.67
CA SER A 580 17.26 -13.96 12.57
C SER A 580 18.28 -14.00 11.45
N LYS A 581 19.05 -15.09 11.32
CA LYS A 581 20.04 -15.25 10.24
C LYS A 581 19.39 -15.32 8.86
N THR A 582 18.23 -15.99 8.73
CA THR A 582 17.48 -16.04 7.46
C THR A 582 16.70 -14.75 7.18
N GLY A 583 16.22 -14.07 8.21
CA GLY A 583 15.56 -12.77 8.14
C GLY A 583 16.47 -11.65 7.63
N LEU A 584 17.79 -11.72 7.86
CA LEU A 584 18.79 -10.85 7.23
C LEU A 584 18.73 -10.91 5.70
N LEU A 585 18.48 -12.10 5.13
CA LEU A 585 18.40 -12.30 3.68
C LEU A 585 17.10 -11.72 3.12
N VAL A 586 15.97 -11.94 3.80
CA VAL A 586 14.71 -11.26 3.50
C VAL A 586 14.85 -9.74 3.62
N GLN A 587 15.60 -9.26 4.60
CA GLN A 587 15.92 -7.84 4.76
C GLN A 587 16.70 -7.29 3.57
N ARG A 588 17.59 -8.06 2.92
CA ARG A 588 18.29 -7.60 1.70
C ARG A 588 17.34 -7.47 0.51
N VAL A 589 16.38 -8.38 0.36
CA VAL A 589 15.32 -8.31 -0.67
C VAL A 589 14.38 -7.13 -0.42
N TRP A 590 14.09 -6.85 0.86
CA TRP A 590 13.22 -5.77 1.31
C TRP A 590 13.99 -4.48 1.65
N LYS A 591 15.31 -4.43 1.37
CA LYS A 591 16.13 -3.29 1.75
C LYS A 591 15.63 -2.08 0.97
N PRO A 592 15.37 -0.98 1.67
CA PRO A 592 14.98 0.24 1.01
C PRO A 592 16.14 0.78 0.18
N LYS A 593 15.84 1.15 -1.06
CA LYS A 593 16.77 1.91 -1.88
C LYS A 593 16.99 3.28 -1.23
N GLU A 594 18.23 3.52 -0.81
CA GLU A 594 18.74 4.76 -0.20
C GLU A 594 18.27 6.05 -0.91
N LYS A 595 18.18 7.14 -0.13
CA LYS A 595 17.96 8.50 -0.64
C LYS A 595 19.01 8.81 -1.71
N GLY A 596 18.53 9.13 -2.91
CA GLY A 596 19.39 9.45 -4.05
C GLY A 596 19.59 8.32 -5.05
N ASN A 597 18.86 7.20 -4.96
CA ASN A 597 18.84 6.19 -6.03
C ASN A 597 18.16 6.71 -7.32
N PHE A 598 18.61 6.20 -8.46
CA PHE A 598 18.06 6.51 -9.78
C PHE A 598 16.61 6.01 -9.90
N GLN A 599 15.63 6.92 -9.87
CA GLN A 599 14.21 6.56 -9.80
C GLN A 599 13.54 6.62 -11.17
N LEU A 600 13.44 5.46 -11.83
CA LEU A 600 12.62 5.31 -13.05
C LEU A 600 11.38 4.45 -12.84
N GLY A 601 11.54 3.30 -12.20
CA GLY A 601 10.45 2.32 -12.07
C GLY A 601 9.38 2.61 -11.03
N ARG A 602 9.38 3.81 -10.43
CA ARG A 602 8.25 4.31 -9.63
C ARG A 602 7.30 5.18 -10.47
N LEU A 603 7.70 5.61 -11.65
CA LEU A 603 6.96 6.52 -12.52
C LEU A 603 6.22 5.71 -13.62
N ASP A 604 4.99 6.09 -13.92
CA ASP A 604 4.16 5.52 -14.97
C ASP A 604 4.41 6.25 -16.29
N TRP A 605 5.18 5.62 -17.17
CA TRP A 605 5.57 6.13 -18.49
C TRP A 605 4.60 5.73 -19.61
N SER A 606 3.42 5.18 -19.29
CA SER A 606 2.45 4.76 -20.31
C SER A 606 1.45 5.85 -20.70
N ASP A 607 1.10 6.76 -19.77
CA ASP A 607 0.28 7.94 -20.04
C ASP A 607 1.22 9.14 -20.14
N VAL A 608 1.48 9.54 -21.37
CA VAL A 608 2.56 10.46 -21.72
C VAL A 608 1.99 11.65 -22.48
N VAL A 609 2.25 12.87 -22.01
CA VAL A 609 1.89 14.09 -22.74
C VAL A 609 3.02 14.41 -23.74
N GLN A 610 2.63 14.66 -25.00
CA GLN A 610 3.54 15.12 -26.05
C GLN A 610 3.62 16.65 -26.02
N GLN A 611 4.81 17.19 -25.73
CA GLN A 611 5.03 18.65 -25.81
C GLN A 611 6.44 18.93 -26.33
N ASN A 612 6.55 19.76 -27.38
CA ASN A 612 7.82 20.09 -28.06
C ASN A 612 8.62 18.86 -28.57
N GLY A 613 7.93 17.78 -28.97
CA GLY A 613 8.57 16.54 -29.40
C GLY A 613 9.13 15.68 -28.26
N MET A 614 8.80 16.02 -27.01
CA MET A 614 9.15 15.24 -25.82
C MET A 614 7.92 14.54 -25.24
N GLU A 615 8.13 13.29 -24.86
CA GLU A 615 7.19 12.39 -24.23
C GLU A 615 7.38 12.37 -22.70
N ILE A 616 6.39 12.88 -21.93
CA ILE A 616 6.51 13.04 -20.48
C ILE A 616 5.39 12.35 -19.65
N PRO A 617 5.71 11.57 -18.60
CA PRO A 617 4.78 10.77 -17.79
C PRO A 617 3.98 11.61 -16.81
N VAL A 618 2.78 11.12 -16.47
CA VAL A 618 1.81 11.90 -15.67
C VAL A 618 1.72 11.44 -14.19
N ARG A 619 2.10 10.20 -13.83
CA ARG A 619 1.83 9.60 -12.49
C ARG A 619 2.89 8.61 -12.01
N THR A 620 2.78 8.11 -10.77
CA THR A 620 3.49 6.89 -10.32
C THR A 620 2.73 5.60 -10.67
N ILE A 621 3.42 4.46 -10.74
CA ILE A 621 2.79 3.14 -10.98
C ILE A 621 1.77 2.79 -9.88
N GLY A 622 2.05 3.17 -8.62
CA GLY A 622 1.14 2.97 -7.49
C GLY A 622 -0.14 3.80 -7.61
N GLU A 623 -0.03 5.05 -8.06
CA GLU A 623 -1.18 5.93 -8.31
C GLU A 623 -2.07 5.44 -9.46
N LYS A 624 -1.45 4.95 -10.55
CA LYS A 624 -2.18 4.33 -11.66
C LYS A 624 -3.01 3.13 -11.19
N LEU A 625 -2.44 2.31 -10.31
CA LEU A 625 -3.10 1.13 -9.75
C LEU A 625 -4.27 1.52 -8.83
N ALA A 626 -4.05 2.47 -7.91
CA ALA A 626 -5.11 2.98 -7.03
C ALA A 626 -6.28 3.57 -7.84
N LEU A 627 -5.99 4.34 -8.89
CA LEU A 627 -7.00 4.91 -9.78
C LEU A 627 -7.76 3.83 -10.58
N LYS A 628 -7.08 2.81 -11.09
CA LYS A 628 -7.71 1.68 -11.81
C LYS A 628 -8.64 0.87 -10.90
N LEU A 629 -8.19 0.54 -9.68
CA LEU A 629 -8.99 -0.17 -8.69
C LEU A 629 -10.24 0.62 -8.29
N ARG A 630 -10.11 1.93 -8.12
CA ARG A 630 -11.22 2.81 -7.75
C ARG A 630 -12.20 3.07 -8.89
N ASN A 631 -11.73 3.38 -10.11
CA ASN A 631 -12.62 3.56 -11.27
C ASN A 631 -13.44 2.30 -11.53
N LYS A 632 -12.85 1.13 -11.25
CA LYS A 632 -13.55 -0.15 -11.34
C LYS A 632 -14.55 -0.35 -10.19
N ALA A 633 -14.19 -0.04 -8.94
CA ALA A 633 -15.12 -0.09 -7.81
C ALA A 633 -16.32 0.88 -8.00
N GLU A 634 -16.07 2.08 -8.54
CA GLU A 634 -17.12 3.05 -8.91
C GLU A 634 -17.97 2.52 -10.08
N SER A 635 -17.36 1.95 -11.11
CA SER A 635 -18.08 1.32 -12.24
C SER A 635 -18.92 0.11 -11.81
N ASP A 636 -18.41 -0.73 -10.91
CA ASP A 636 -19.09 -1.93 -10.43
C ASP A 636 -20.24 -1.57 -9.48
N ALA A 637 -20.07 -0.52 -8.65
CA ALA A 637 -21.12 0.06 -7.82
C ALA A 637 -22.25 0.69 -8.65
N VAL A 638 -21.90 1.40 -9.75
CA VAL A 638 -22.88 1.99 -10.67
C VAL A 638 -23.61 0.92 -11.50
N ALA A 639 -22.97 -0.21 -11.78
CA ALA A 639 -23.54 -1.24 -12.65
C ALA A 639 -24.43 -2.28 -11.93
N GLY A 640 -24.51 -2.28 -10.59
CA GLY A 640 -25.33 -3.24 -9.82
C GLY A 640 -24.98 -4.71 -10.11
N LYS A 641 -23.76 -5.01 -10.56
CA LYS A 641 -23.38 -6.35 -11.01
C LYS A 641 -22.89 -7.20 -9.84
N ASN A 642 -23.71 -8.17 -9.45
CA ASN A 642 -23.27 -9.32 -8.66
C ASN A 642 -22.26 -10.15 -9.48
N HIS A 643 -21.10 -10.40 -8.88
CA HIS A 643 -19.91 -11.05 -9.42
C HIS A 643 -20.16 -12.29 -10.30
N THR A 644 -20.08 -12.16 -11.64
CA THR A 644 -19.96 -13.31 -12.57
C THR A 644 -19.28 -12.93 -13.90
N ALA A 645 -18.04 -12.43 -13.86
CA ALA A 645 -17.04 -12.53 -14.95
C ALA A 645 -15.64 -12.20 -14.38
N PRO A 646 -14.55 -12.88 -14.78
CA PRO A 646 -13.27 -12.87 -14.06
C PRO A 646 -12.52 -11.57 -14.32
N THR A 647 -12.84 -10.54 -13.55
CA THR A 647 -12.15 -9.26 -13.60
C THR A 647 -11.22 -9.20 -12.37
N SER A 648 -9.92 -9.45 -12.61
CA SER A 648 -8.78 -9.46 -11.67
C SER A 648 -9.08 -9.07 -10.20
N ASN A 649 -8.91 -10.03 -9.31
CA ASN A 649 -8.94 -9.83 -7.86
C ASN A 649 -7.91 -8.73 -7.46
N PRO A 650 -8.25 -7.75 -6.61
CA PRO A 650 -7.29 -6.72 -6.16
C PRO A 650 -6.00 -7.31 -5.58
N PHE A 651 -6.08 -8.45 -4.89
CA PHE A 651 -4.90 -9.20 -4.41
C PHE A 651 -4.02 -9.71 -5.55
N GLN A 652 -4.59 -10.07 -6.70
CA GLN A 652 -3.81 -10.47 -7.87
C GLN A 652 -3.05 -9.28 -8.46
N GLN A 653 -3.65 -8.10 -8.56
CA GLN A 653 -2.95 -6.92 -9.09
C GLN A 653 -1.80 -6.48 -8.16
N ILE A 654 -2.02 -6.56 -6.85
CA ILE A 654 -0.96 -6.34 -5.84
C ILE A 654 0.15 -7.36 -6.03
N ALA A 655 -0.17 -8.65 -6.14
CA ALA A 655 0.80 -9.71 -6.33
C ALA A 655 1.63 -9.50 -7.62
N LEU A 656 0.99 -9.16 -8.75
CA LEU A 656 1.69 -8.86 -10.00
C LEU A 656 2.66 -7.69 -9.88
N THR A 657 2.25 -6.62 -9.20
CA THR A 657 3.08 -5.43 -8.99
C THR A 657 4.29 -5.75 -8.10
N VAL A 658 4.08 -6.48 -7.02
CA VAL A 658 5.15 -6.93 -6.12
C VAL A 658 6.13 -7.83 -6.90
N LEU A 659 5.62 -8.84 -7.60
CA LEU A 659 6.44 -9.75 -8.39
C LEU A 659 7.27 -8.98 -9.44
N PHE A 660 6.67 -8.02 -10.17
CA PHE A 660 7.39 -7.22 -11.15
C PHE A 660 8.49 -6.32 -10.54
N GLN A 661 8.22 -5.70 -9.39
CA GLN A 661 9.13 -4.76 -8.72
C GLN A 661 10.32 -5.44 -8.02
N PHE A 662 10.13 -6.68 -7.57
CA PHE A 662 11.11 -7.46 -6.80
C PHE A 662 11.62 -8.70 -7.54
N LYS A 663 11.21 -8.94 -8.80
CA LYS A 663 11.63 -10.13 -9.58
C LYS A 663 13.14 -10.38 -9.57
N ASP A 664 13.94 -9.31 -9.68
CA ASP A 664 15.41 -9.38 -9.75
C ASP A 664 16.03 -9.86 -8.43
N ASP A 665 15.33 -9.62 -7.33
CA ASP A 665 15.71 -10.03 -5.99
C ASP A 665 15.12 -11.42 -5.64
N LEU A 666 13.98 -11.79 -6.23
CA LEU A 666 13.25 -13.03 -5.93
C LEU A 666 13.72 -14.23 -6.76
N PHE A 667 13.99 -14.02 -8.04
CA PHE A 667 14.22 -15.10 -9.00
C PHE A 667 15.53 -14.91 -9.76
N PRO A 668 16.24 -16.01 -10.09
CA PRO A 668 17.39 -15.93 -10.97
C PRO A 668 17.02 -15.29 -12.31
N ARG A 669 17.81 -14.30 -12.75
CA ARG A 669 17.61 -13.62 -14.03
C ARG A 669 17.53 -14.61 -15.19
N GLY A 670 16.53 -14.41 -16.04
CA GLY A 670 16.27 -15.26 -17.20
C GLY A 670 15.68 -16.64 -16.91
N SER A 671 15.26 -16.89 -15.67
CA SER A 671 14.41 -18.04 -15.34
C SER A 671 12.95 -17.80 -15.77
N TRP A 672 12.16 -18.88 -15.86
CA TRP A 672 10.75 -18.76 -16.24
C TRP A 672 9.91 -17.95 -15.22
N PRO A 673 10.09 -18.04 -13.88
CA PRO A 673 9.30 -17.22 -12.95
C PRO A 673 9.64 -15.72 -13.05
N TRP A 674 10.93 -15.42 -13.29
CA TRP A 674 11.40 -14.07 -13.55
C TRP A 674 10.74 -13.49 -14.82
N MET A 675 10.69 -14.27 -15.90
CA MET A 675 10.00 -13.91 -17.15
C MET A 675 8.49 -13.72 -16.99
N MET A 676 7.83 -14.65 -16.30
CA MET A 676 6.39 -14.57 -16.05
C MET A 676 6.02 -13.32 -15.24
N SER A 677 6.90 -12.87 -14.34
CA SER A 677 6.71 -11.63 -13.57
C SER A 677 6.72 -10.38 -14.45
N ILE A 678 7.46 -10.40 -15.58
CA ILE A 678 7.48 -9.31 -16.56
C ILE A 678 6.25 -9.41 -17.47
N GLU A 679 6.01 -10.57 -18.08
CA GLU A 679 4.94 -10.77 -19.05
C GLU A 679 3.54 -10.58 -18.45
N SER A 680 3.34 -11.03 -17.21
CA SER A 680 2.07 -10.80 -16.51
C SER A 680 1.77 -9.31 -16.32
N MET A 681 2.79 -8.49 -16.04
CA MET A 681 2.63 -7.04 -15.96
C MET A 681 2.37 -6.44 -17.35
N LEU A 682 3.13 -6.82 -18.38
CA LEU A 682 2.96 -6.30 -19.74
C LEU A 682 1.59 -6.64 -20.32
N LEU A 683 1.07 -7.86 -20.09
CA LEU A 683 -0.28 -8.28 -20.48
C LEU A 683 -1.35 -7.49 -19.74
N HIS A 684 -1.18 -7.30 -18.43
CA HIS A 684 -2.12 -6.53 -17.62
C HIS A 684 -2.19 -5.07 -18.07
N GLU A 685 -1.04 -4.48 -18.43
CA GLU A 685 -0.97 -3.12 -18.94
C GLU A 685 -1.36 -3.00 -20.43
N ARG A 686 -1.52 -4.13 -21.14
CA ARG A 686 -1.64 -4.18 -22.61
C ARG A 686 -0.49 -3.46 -23.31
N ALA A 687 0.69 -3.47 -22.68
CA ALA A 687 1.85 -2.69 -23.10
C ALA A 687 2.69 -3.40 -24.18
N SER A 688 2.42 -4.69 -24.45
CA SER A 688 3.14 -5.46 -25.47
C SER A 688 2.17 -6.27 -26.32
N SER A 689 2.33 -6.16 -27.64
CA SER A 689 1.66 -7.01 -28.63
C SER A 689 2.28 -8.40 -28.74
N HIS A 690 3.44 -8.63 -28.13
CA HIS A 690 4.22 -9.86 -28.27
C HIS A 690 4.03 -10.82 -27.08
N SER A 691 3.52 -10.34 -25.95
CA SER A 691 3.41 -11.14 -24.72
C SER A 691 2.66 -12.45 -24.88
N GLU A 692 1.60 -12.50 -25.69
CA GLU A 692 0.86 -13.74 -25.98
C GLU A 692 1.75 -14.78 -26.69
N GLN A 693 2.58 -14.33 -27.63
CA GLN A 693 3.53 -15.19 -28.34
C GLN A 693 4.65 -15.65 -27.43
N ILE A 694 5.22 -14.74 -26.62
CA ILE A 694 6.31 -15.05 -25.68
C ILE A 694 5.84 -16.07 -24.63
N LEU A 695 4.65 -15.91 -24.06
CA LEU A 695 4.09 -16.88 -23.12
C LEU A 695 3.92 -18.27 -23.76
N LEU A 696 3.50 -18.32 -25.03
CA LEU A 696 3.39 -19.58 -25.76
C LEU A 696 4.76 -20.20 -26.06
N GLU A 697 5.75 -19.41 -26.45
CA GLU A 697 7.12 -19.86 -26.68
C GLU A 697 7.81 -20.31 -25.38
N LEU A 698 7.56 -19.61 -24.27
CA LEU A 698 7.96 -20.03 -22.92
C LEU A 698 7.32 -21.36 -22.55
N ALA A 699 6.01 -21.54 -22.75
CA ALA A 699 5.31 -22.80 -22.50
C ALA A 699 5.83 -23.97 -23.37
N ARG A 700 6.38 -23.66 -24.55
CA ARG A 700 7.03 -24.65 -25.44
C ARG A 700 8.48 -24.92 -25.04
N SER A 701 9.15 -24.00 -24.35
CA SER A 701 10.55 -24.14 -23.94
C SER A 701 10.79 -25.42 -23.14
N SER A 702 11.90 -26.09 -23.38
CA SER A 702 12.30 -27.26 -22.58
C SER A 702 12.72 -26.92 -21.15
N ARG A 703 12.75 -25.63 -20.76
CA ARG A 703 13.14 -25.13 -19.42
C ARG A 703 11.97 -24.90 -18.46
N ILE A 704 10.74 -25.11 -18.91
CA ILE A 704 9.54 -24.94 -18.08
C ILE A 704 8.88 -26.30 -17.84
N GLY A 705 8.43 -26.53 -16.61
CA GLY A 705 7.71 -27.74 -16.25
C GLY A 705 6.18 -27.55 -16.32
N PRO A 706 5.42 -28.52 -15.78
CA PRO A 706 3.96 -28.51 -15.82
C PRO A 706 3.32 -27.29 -15.12
N PHE A 707 3.88 -26.80 -14.01
CA PHE A 707 3.35 -25.63 -13.29
C PHE A 707 3.65 -24.32 -14.02
N GLY A 708 4.84 -24.17 -14.59
CA GLY A 708 5.11 -22.99 -15.40
C GLY A 708 4.21 -22.93 -16.64
N CYS A 709 3.90 -24.07 -17.27
CA CYS A 709 2.88 -24.14 -18.34
C CYS A 709 1.48 -23.79 -17.85
N LEU A 710 1.11 -24.19 -16.63
CA LEU A 710 -0.16 -23.83 -16.01
C LEU A 710 -0.26 -22.31 -15.79
N VAL A 711 0.79 -21.67 -15.28
CA VAL A 711 0.85 -20.21 -15.09
C VAL A 711 0.74 -19.49 -16.44
N ALA A 712 1.46 -19.96 -17.46
CA ALA A 712 1.35 -19.41 -18.82
C ALA A 712 -0.09 -19.50 -19.36
N SER A 713 -0.72 -20.67 -19.22
CA SER A 713 -2.11 -20.89 -19.61
C SER A 713 -3.06 -19.95 -18.87
N TYR A 714 -2.89 -19.80 -17.56
CA TYR A 714 -3.72 -18.91 -16.75
C TYR A 714 -3.60 -17.45 -17.21
N LEU A 715 -2.38 -16.95 -17.43
CA LEU A 715 -2.15 -15.58 -17.91
C LEU A 715 -2.77 -15.36 -19.29
N LEU A 716 -2.64 -16.33 -20.21
CA LEU A 716 -3.26 -16.28 -21.54
C LEU A 716 -4.80 -16.29 -21.45
N GLU A 717 -5.38 -17.07 -20.54
CA GLU A 717 -6.82 -17.11 -20.30
C GLU A 717 -7.33 -15.76 -19.78
N THR A 718 -6.59 -15.09 -18.89
CA THR A 718 -7.01 -13.79 -18.33
C THR A 718 -7.17 -12.68 -19.37
N VAL A 719 -6.50 -12.81 -20.52
CA VAL A 719 -6.63 -11.88 -21.66
C VAL A 719 -7.53 -12.42 -22.77
N GLY A 720 -8.20 -13.55 -22.55
CA GLY A 720 -9.11 -14.18 -23.50
C GLY A 720 -8.41 -14.86 -24.69
N SER A 721 -7.12 -15.18 -24.58
CA SER A 721 -6.38 -15.84 -25.65
C SER A 721 -6.82 -17.29 -25.81
N ARG A 722 -7.12 -17.68 -27.06
CA ARG A 722 -7.39 -19.08 -27.42
C ARG A 722 -6.16 -19.99 -27.28
N ARG A 723 -4.96 -19.41 -27.16
CA ARG A 723 -3.69 -20.13 -26.98
C ARG A 723 -3.46 -20.61 -25.54
N ALA A 724 -4.31 -20.21 -24.59
CA ALA A 724 -4.28 -20.75 -23.23
C ALA A 724 -4.34 -22.28 -23.23
N MET A 725 -5.23 -22.85 -24.05
CA MET A 725 -5.37 -24.29 -24.23
C MET A 725 -4.08 -24.95 -24.75
N ASP A 726 -3.35 -24.31 -25.66
CA ASP A 726 -2.09 -24.84 -26.20
C ASP A 726 -1.01 -24.96 -25.10
N ALA A 727 -0.91 -23.96 -24.22
CA ALA A 727 -0.01 -23.97 -23.07
C ALA A 727 -0.41 -25.06 -22.06
N ALA A 728 -1.71 -25.20 -21.78
CA ALA A 728 -2.22 -26.24 -20.90
C ALA A 728 -1.97 -27.66 -21.44
N LEU A 729 -2.18 -27.88 -22.74
CA LEU A 729 -1.86 -29.15 -23.42
C LEU A 729 -0.38 -29.49 -23.34
N LYS A 730 0.51 -28.51 -23.47
CA LYS A 730 1.96 -28.70 -23.27
C LYS A 730 2.28 -29.07 -21.82
N GLY A 731 1.64 -28.44 -20.84
CA GLY A 731 1.76 -28.80 -19.42
C GLY A 731 1.33 -30.24 -19.13
N GLN A 732 0.21 -30.71 -19.69
CA GLN A 732 -0.27 -32.08 -19.50
C GLN A 732 0.72 -33.13 -19.99
N ARG A 733 1.46 -32.84 -21.08
CA ARG A 733 2.50 -33.75 -21.60
C ARG A 733 3.77 -33.76 -20.74
N ARG A 734 3.88 -32.88 -19.75
CA ARG A 734 5.04 -32.71 -18.87
C ARG A 734 4.76 -33.12 -17.42
N LEU A 735 3.70 -33.90 -17.18
CA LEU A 735 3.37 -34.43 -15.86
C LEU A 735 4.33 -35.57 -15.46
N SER A 736 5.55 -35.21 -15.06
CA SER A 736 6.58 -36.15 -14.58
C SER A 736 7.51 -35.47 -13.56
N PRO A 737 8.12 -36.24 -12.63
CA PRO A 737 9.08 -35.70 -11.67
C PRO A 737 10.24 -34.93 -12.32
N GLU A 738 10.79 -35.44 -13.43
CA GLU A 738 11.92 -34.83 -14.13
C GLU A 738 11.56 -33.47 -14.74
N GLN A 739 10.31 -33.31 -15.19
CA GLN A 739 9.83 -32.04 -15.71
C GLN A 739 9.44 -31.09 -14.57
N PHE A 740 8.92 -31.60 -13.46
CA PHE A 740 8.63 -30.81 -12.27
C PHE A 740 9.89 -30.17 -11.66
N GLU A 741 11.05 -30.84 -11.75
CA GLU A 741 12.34 -30.24 -11.35
C GLU A 741 12.62 -28.90 -12.02
N LYS A 742 12.17 -28.72 -13.27
CA LYS A 742 12.35 -27.48 -14.00
C LYS A 742 11.51 -26.32 -13.44
N ASP A 743 10.42 -26.61 -12.75
CA ASP A 743 9.57 -25.60 -12.12
C ASP A 743 10.13 -25.13 -10.79
N TYR A 744 10.52 -26.06 -9.90
CA TYR A 744 10.96 -25.67 -8.56
C TYR A 744 12.42 -25.25 -8.49
N ARG A 745 13.30 -25.71 -9.39
CA ARG A 745 14.74 -25.42 -9.34
C ARG A 745 15.07 -23.92 -9.44
N PRO A 746 14.42 -23.10 -10.29
CA PRO A 746 14.64 -21.66 -10.28
C PRO A 746 14.12 -20.96 -9.02
N VAL A 747 13.16 -21.56 -8.33
CA VAL A 747 12.56 -21.02 -7.11
C VAL A 747 13.38 -21.38 -5.88
N LEU A 748 13.95 -22.59 -5.83
CA LEU A 748 14.69 -23.09 -4.67
C LEU A 748 16.22 -23.07 -4.88
N GLY A 749 16.70 -22.82 -6.10
CA GLY A 749 18.12 -22.86 -6.42
C GLY A 749 18.95 -21.79 -5.69
N PRO A 750 20.27 -21.96 -5.60
CA PRO A 750 21.15 -21.12 -4.75
C PRO A 750 21.16 -19.62 -5.10
N ASN A 751 20.68 -19.25 -6.28
CA ASN A 751 20.64 -17.87 -6.77
C ASN A 751 19.22 -17.26 -6.70
N SER A 752 18.30 -17.88 -5.96
CA SER A 752 16.96 -17.33 -5.66
C SER A 752 16.90 -16.90 -4.19
N ALA A 753 15.97 -15.99 -3.87
CA ALA A 753 15.78 -15.55 -2.48
C ALA A 753 15.49 -16.74 -1.53
N LEU A 754 14.65 -17.70 -1.96
CA LEU A 754 14.33 -18.86 -1.14
C LEU A 754 15.49 -19.86 -1.06
N GLY A 755 16.30 -20.02 -2.10
CA GLY A 755 17.48 -20.87 -2.06
C GLY A 755 18.59 -20.30 -1.17
N GLU A 756 18.79 -18.98 -1.19
CA GLU A 756 19.67 -18.31 -0.23
C GLU A 756 19.21 -18.53 1.22
N VAL A 757 17.89 -18.44 1.47
CA VAL A 757 17.32 -18.76 2.79
C VAL A 757 17.61 -20.20 3.19
N LEU A 758 17.38 -21.17 2.31
CA LEU A 758 17.66 -22.59 2.57
C LEU A 758 19.16 -22.84 2.84
N LEU A 759 20.05 -22.19 2.09
CA LEU A 759 21.50 -22.26 2.33
C LEU A 759 21.88 -21.66 3.68
N GLY A 760 21.31 -20.50 4.03
CA GLY A 760 21.50 -19.89 5.35
C GLY A 760 21.01 -20.78 6.49
N MET A 761 19.89 -21.49 6.30
CA MET A 761 19.39 -22.48 7.25
C MET A 761 20.35 -23.66 7.41
N HIS A 762 20.87 -24.19 6.30
CA HIS A 762 21.85 -25.27 6.32
C HIS A 762 23.14 -24.87 7.03
N GLU A 763 23.68 -23.70 6.69
CA GLU A 763 24.91 -23.17 7.31
C GLU A 763 24.73 -22.97 8.82
N TYR A 764 23.59 -22.41 9.24
CA TYR A 764 23.26 -22.30 10.66
C TYR A 764 23.20 -23.67 11.35
N TYR A 765 22.50 -24.64 10.75
CA TYR A 765 22.37 -25.98 11.32
C TYR A 765 23.72 -26.68 11.47
N SER A 766 24.64 -26.50 10.52
CA SER A 766 26.00 -27.06 10.59
C SER A 766 26.86 -26.47 11.71
N GLN A 767 26.53 -25.24 12.16
CA GLN A 767 27.24 -24.54 13.24
C GLN A 767 26.73 -24.92 14.64
N LEU A 768 25.59 -25.62 14.73
CA LEU A 768 25.02 -26.06 16.01
C LEU A 768 25.83 -27.21 16.62
N ASP A 769 26.01 -27.17 17.94
CA ASP A 769 26.63 -28.28 18.65
C ASP A 769 25.69 -29.50 18.77
N GLN A 770 26.23 -30.65 19.20
CA GLN A 770 25.47 -31.89 19.32
C GLN A 770 24.29 -31.82 20.32
N THR A 771 24.36 -30.93 21.31
CA THR A 771 23.27 -30.70 22.27
C THR A 771 22.17 -29.88 21.62
N GLU A 772 22.53 -28.81 20.91
CA GLU A 772 21.61 -27.93 20.18
C GLU A 772 20.92 -28.65 19.02
N LYS A 773 21.64 -29.49 18.27
CA LYS A 773 21.05 -30.34 17.21
C LYS A 773 19.99 -31.29 17.80
N ARG A 774 20.29 -31.97 18.92
CA ARG A 774 19.31 -32.85 19.61
C ARG A 774 18.07 -32.10 20.07
N LEU A 775 18.22 -30.87 20.56
CA LEU A 775 17.10 -30.01 20.95
C LEU A 775 16.23 -29.66 19.73
N MET A 776 16.82 -29.28 18.59
CA MET A 776 16.10 -29.04 17.33
C MET A 776 15.33 -30.27 16.84
N HIS A 777 15.94 -31.47 16.89
CA HIS A 777 15.26 -32.73 16.55
C HIS A 777 14.05 -32.97 17.46
N HIS A 778 14.21 -32.77 18.77
CA HIS A 778 13.12 -32.95 19.72
C HIS A 778 11.97 -31.96 19.46
N SER A 779 12.28 -30.69 19.18
CA SER A 779 11.31 -29.65 18.86
C SER A 779 10.51 -29.93 17.60
N LEU A 780 11.12 -30.58 16.59
CA LEU A 780 10.46 -30.90 15.33
C LEU A 780 9.86 -32.31 15.29
N LYS A 781 9.82 -33.06 16.41
CA LYS A 781 9.32 -34.45 16.43
C LYS A 781 7.93 -34.60 15.77
N ASN A 782 7.09 -33.58 15.92
CA ASN A 782 5.72 -33.54 15.41
C ASN A 782 5.60 -32.94 14.00
N VAL A 783 6.65 -32.28 13.51
CA VAL A 783 6.73 -31.72 12.14
C VAL A 783 7.55 -32.67 11.28
N HIS A 784 6.96 -33.83 10.97
CA HIS A 784 7.64 -34.96 10.32
C HIS A 784 8.50 -34.56 9.09
N PRO A 785 8.02 -33.74 8.14
CA PRO A 785 8.83 -33.33 6.99
C PRO A 785 10.08 -32.53 7.37
N ALA A 786 9.98 -31.67 8.40
CA ALA A 786 11.11 -30.85 8.85
C ALA A 786 12.10 -31.67 9.68
N LEU A 787 11.62 -32.60 10.51
CA LEU A 787 12.46 -33.56 11.22
C LEU A 787 13.25 -34.45 10.26
N GLU A 788 12.58 -34.98 9.24
CA GLU A 788 13.20 -35.85 8.24
C GLU A 788 14.28 -35.10 7.45
N LEU A 789 14.05 -33.82 7.13
CA LEU A 789 15.06 -32.95 6.55
C LEU A 789 16.28 -32.77 7.47
N LEU A 790 16.08 -32.48 8.76
CA LEU A 790 17.19 -32.36 9.72
C LEU A 790 17.99 -33.67 9.87
N GLN A 791 17.30 -34.82 9.92
CA GLN A 791 17.95 -36.14 9.99
C GLN A 791 18.79 -36.43 8.76
N LYS A 792 18.32 -36.03 7.57
CA LYS A 792 19.08 -36.13 6.32
C LYS A 792 20.27 -35.18 6.28
N LEU A 793 20.15 -33.98 6.85
CA LEU A 793 21.25 -33.03 6.99
C LEU A 793 22.36 -33.57 7.90
N ASP A 794 22.02 -34.23 9.01
CA ASP A 794 23.00 -34.90 9.88
C ASP A 794 23.76 -36.04 9.20
N GLN A 795 23.09 -36.80 8.33
CA GLN A 795 23.71 -37.91 7.59
C GLN A 795 24.59 -37.44 6.43
N LYS A 796 24.39 -36.21 5.95
CA LYS A 796 24.96 -35.69 4.70
C LYS A 796 25.50 -34.28 4.90
N GLU A 797 26.23 -34.05 5.99
CA GLU A 797 26.71 -32.74 6.47
C GLU A 797 27.54 -31.95 5.44
N HIS A 798 28.07 -32.62 4.39
CA HIS A 798 28.86 -32.00 3.32
C HIS A 798 28.12 -31.89 1.97
N GLN A 799 26.88 -32.41 1.85
CA GLN A 799 26.08 -32.27 0.63
C GLN A 799 25.29 -30.96 0.62
N ASN A 800 25.13 -30.36 -0.55
CA ASN A 800 24.30 -29.18 -0.73
C ASN A 800 22.84 -29.50 -0.34
N ILE A 801 22.20 -28.65 0.49
CA ILE A 801 20.79 -28.81 0.91
C ILE A 801 19.84 -29.01 -0.28
N MET A 802 20.17 -28.46 -1.45
CA MET A 802 19.42 -28.64 -2.69
C MET A 802 19.45 -30.07 -3.23
N GLU A 803 20.56 -30.77 -3.08
CA GLU A 803 20.68 -32.19 -3.45
C GLU A 803 19.98 -33.10 -2.42
N ILE A 804 19.80 -32.62 -1.20
CA ILE A 804 19.01 -33.29 -0.15
C ILE A 804 17.51 -33.12 -0.38
N LEU A 805 17.08 -31.94 -0.86
CA LEU A 805 15.67 -31.64 -1.14
C LEU A 805 15.15 -32.22 -2.46
N ARG A 806 16.00 -32.46 -3.46
CA ARG A 806 15.58 -32.99 -4.77
C ARG A 806 14.73 -34.29 -4.65
N PRO A 807 15.13 -35.33 -3.89
CA PRO A 807 14.30 -36.53 -3.71
C PRO A 807 12.95 -36.24 -3.04
N GLU A 808 12.89 -35.27 -2.12
CA GLU A 808 11.64 -34.90 -1.43
C GLU A 808 10.65 -34.22 -2.35
N MET A 809 11.15 -33.39 -3.28
CA MET A 809 10.29 -32.78 -4.29
C MET A 809 9.66 -33.84 -5.20
N ASN A 810 10.36 -34.95 -5.47
CA ASN A 810 9.78 -36.08 -6.20
C ASN A 810 8.71 -36.80 -5.36
N VAL A 811 8.91 -36.95 -4.06
CA VAL A 811 7.87 -37.51 -3.16
C VAL A 811 6.63 -36.60 -3.11
N LEU A 812 6.80 -35.28 -3.04
CA LEU A 812 5.70 -34.31 -3.09
C LEU A 812 4.98 -34.32 -4.43
N TRP A 813 5.72 -34.51 -5.52
CA TRP A 813 5.18 -34.71 -6.85
C TRP A 813 4.22 -35.90 -6.90
N GLU A 814 4.70 -37.08 -6.49
CA GLU A 814 3.91 -38.32 -6.50
C GLU A 814 2.71 -38.28 -5.55
N LYS A 815 2.82 -37.58 -4.42
CA LYS A 815 1.76 -37.54 -3.41
C LYS A 815 0.59 -36.62 -3.75
N ASN A 816 0.85 -35.46 -4.36
CA ASN A 816 -0.18 -34.42 -4.46
C ASN A 816 0.00 -33.46 -5.64
N PHE A 817 1.23 -33.05 -5.95
CA PHE A 817 1.42 -32.01 -6.97
C PHE A 817 1.15 -32.47 -8.40
N HIS A 818 1.34 -33.77 -8.70
CA HIS A 818 0.94 -34.34 -9.98
C HIS A 818 -0.58 -34.21 -10.21
N GLU A 819 -1.40 -34.59 -9.22
CA GLU A 819 -2.86 -34.51 -9.30
C GLU A 819 -3.34 -33.07 -9.42
N ILE A 820 -2.82 -32.16 -8.58
CA ILE A 820 -3.14 -30.73 -8.63
C ILE A 820 -2.80 -30.16 -10.01
N ALA A 821 -1.58 -30.36 -10.51
CA ALA A 821 -1.17 -29.86 -11.81
C ALA A 821 -2.08 -30.41 -12.92
N ASN A 822 -2.35 -31.71 -12.91
CA ASN A 822 -3.21 -32.36 -13.89
C ASN A 822 -4.65 -31.82 -13.87
N ASP A 823 -5.26 -31.64 -12.70
CA ASP A 823 -6.63 -31.17 -12.57
C ASP A 823 -6.80 -29.74 -13.07
N PHE A 824 -5.89 -28.83 -12.67
CA PHE A 824 -5.91 -27.45 -13.14
C PHE A 824 -5.63 -27.36 -14.65
N LEU A 825 -4.68 -28.13 -15.17
CA LEU A 825 -4.39 -28.16 -16.60
C LEU A 825 -5.54 -28.80 -17.41
N ARG A 826 -6.24 -29.81 -16.88
CA ARG A 826 -7.41 -30.42 -17.53
C ARG A 826 -8.61 -29.50 -17.57
N LYS A 827 -8.88 -28.78 -16.48
CA LYS A 827 -9.94 -27.78 -16.43
C LYS A 827 -9.78 -26.73 -17.53
N GLN A 828 -8.54 -26.32 -17.81
CA GLN A 828 -8.21 -25.36 -18.86
C GLN A 828 -8.37 -25.91 -20.29
N VAL A 829 -8.21 -27.23 -20.48
CA VAL A 829 -8.29 -27.87 -21.80
C VAL A 829 -9.72 -28.30 -22.15
N PHE A 830 -10.48 -28.80 -21.18
CA PHE A 830 -11.76 -29.47 -21.43
C PHE A 830 -12.99 -28.70 -20.96
N GLY A 831 -12.80 -27.55 -20.27
CA GLY A 831 -13.88 -26.88 -19.56
C GLY A 831 -14.27 -27.63 -18.29
N GLY A 832 -14.78 -26.89 -17.30
CA GLY A 832 -15.31 -27.48 -16.06
C GLY A 832 -16.66 -28.16 -16.26
#